data_AF-A0A5R8UB04-F1
#
_entry.id   AF-A0A5R8UB04-F1
#
_cell.length_a   1.000
_cell.length_b   1.000
_cell.length_c   1.000
_cell.angle_alpha   90.00
_cell.angle_beta   90.00
_cell.angle_gamma   90.00
#
_symmetry.space_group_name_H-M   'P 1'
#
loop_
_entity.id
_entity.type
_entity.pdbx_description
1 polymer ?
#
loop_
_entity_poly.entity_id
_entity_poly.type
_entity_poly.pdbx_seq_one_letter_code
_entity_poly.pdbx_strand_id
1 'polypeptide(L)'
;MNKKFKYKKSLLAAILSATLLTGCDGGGSGSSSDTPPVDSGTGALPEAKPDLAPNPEPTPVPEPTPVPEPKPVPTKTGYLTLGGSLRVTGATCNGESSDGFTFTPGNTVSCMVGSTTIATFNTQSEAACSLRAVDKESFSLEDALELADSANKKTNAVSLVTSSNSCPADAEQICLTFSSVVNRARFEKLYKQIDLATDNFSKLVNEEVENNAATDKAPSTHTSPVVPVTTPGTKPDLNASFVSANAEQFYQYQPTEIILSEGRLVDSQGYGVAGVNYYTSSGRGVTGENGKFNFSWGETISFGIDTFELGSVRGNKSTIALTELGDEVRGANIDQLIHRYSTTGQNNTRVVADDVRKVFAEYPNVINEIINLSLSNGATLDEGDQNVVLPNEFIEQFKTGQAKEIDTAICAKTDGCNEARWFSLTTRNVNDGQIQGVINKLWGVDEDYKSVTKFHVFHDSTNFYGSTGNARGQAVVNVSNAAFPILMARNDKNYWLAFGEKRAWDKNELAYITEAPSIVRPENVTRETATFNLPFISLGQVGKGKLMVIGNPHYNSILRCPNGYSWEGGVDKSGQCMRNSDSNDMKHFMQNVLRYLSDDKWTPDAKASMTVGTNLDTVYFKRHGQVTGNSAEFGFHPDFAGISVEHLSSYGDLDPQKMPLLILNGFEYVTQVGGDPYAVPLRADTSKPKLSQQDVTDLIAYLNKGGSVLIMENVMSNLKEESASGFVRLLDAAGLSMALNKSVVNNDPQGYPDRVRQLNEKGMWVYERYPLVEGELPYTIDEKTKEVIWKYQIDNKPDKKPKLEVASWQEEVDGEQVTQYAFIDVAKHPTDESLKAAKDKIFAAFPGLKECKDSTYHYEVNCLEYRPGTGVPVTGTMYVPQYTQLNLDADTAKAMVQAADLGTNIQRLYQHELYFRTNGRKGERLNSVDLERLYQNMSVWLWNKIEYRYESGKDDELGFKTFTEFLNCYANNAYTGGTQCSDELKKSLVDNKMIYGESSGKAGMMNPSYPLNYMEKPLTRLMLGRSWWDLNIKVDVEKYPGAVSAEGENVTETISL
;
A
#
# COMPACT_ATOMS: atom_id res chain seq x y z
N MET A 1 -49.68 17.79 -26.37
CA MET A 1 -50.70 18.83 -26.06
C MET A 1 -50.15 19.78 -25.01
N ASN A 2 -50.44 21.09 -25.12
CA ASN A 2 -49.98 22.12 -24.17
C ASN A 2 -50.69 22.05 -22.81
N LYS A 3 -49.96 22.37 -21.72
CA LYS A 3 -50.50 23.16 -20.59
C LYS A 3 -49.36 23.82 -19.76
N LYS A 4 -49.45 25.14 -19.60
CA LYS A 4 -48.66 26.01 -18.69
C LYS A 4 -49.40 26.06 -17.31
N PHE A 5 -48.98 26.66 -16.19
CA PHE A 5 -48.25 27.94 -15.97
C PHE A 5 -48.00 28.23 -14.45
N LYS A 6 -46.97 29.05 -14.13
CA LYS A 6 -46.82 29.99 -12.95
C LYS A 6 -46.67 29.38 -11.53
N TYR A 7 -46.02 30.01 -10.53
CA TYR A 7 -45.75 31.43 -10.18
C TYR A 7 -44.24 31.70 -9.85
N LYS A 8 -43.58 32.73 -10.43
CA LYS A 8 -43.35 34.14 -9.99
C LYS A 8 -42.30 34.40 -8.87
N LYS A 9 -41.19 35.07 -9.24
CA LYS A 9 -40.30 35.91 -8.37
C LYS A 9 -40.74 37.39 -8.42
N SER A 10 -40.39 38.18 -7.38
CA SER A 10 -40.15 39.66 -7.34
C SER A 10 -40.50 40.23 -5.94
N LEU A 11 -39.87 41.25 -5.31
CA LEU A 11 -38.53 41.88 -5.36
C LEU A 11 -38.51 43.02 -4.30
N LEU A 12 -37.36 43.31 -3.67
CA LEU A 12 -36.92 44.61 -3.09
C LEU A 12 -37.74 45.36 -1.98
N ALA A 13 -37.08 45.68 -0.84
CA ALA A 13 -36.62 47.05 -0.47
C ALA A 13 -36.72 47.46 1.04
N ALA A 14 -35.70 48.23 1.48
CA ALA A 14 -35.64 49.16 2.63
C ALA A 14 -35.82 48.63 4.08
N ILE A 15 -35.27 49.21 5.17
CA ILE A 15 -34.02 49.92 5.56
C ILE A 15 -34.27 50.42 7.02
N LEU A 16 -33.26 50.27 7.89
CA LEU A 16 -33.03 50.84 9.25
C LEU A 16 -34.11 51.74 9.92
N SER A 17 -34.41 51.63 11.23
CA SER A 17 -33.49 52.06 12.32
C SER A 17 -33.98 51.76 13.76
N ALA A 18 -33.04 51.39 14.66
CA ALA A 18 -32.88 51.75 16.11
C ALA A 18 -34.06 51.56 17.13
N THR A 19 -33.88 51.47 18.46
CA THR A 19 -32.82 52.01 19.34
C THR A 19 -32.77 51.38 20.76
N LEU A 20 -31.64 51.62 21.46
CA LEU A 20 -31.29 51.43 22.90
C LEU A 20 -30.71 50.04 23.28
N LEU A 21 -29.88 49.82 24.31
CA LEU A 21 -28.81 50.53 25.11
C LEU A 21 -28.19 49.44 26.06
N THR A 22 -26.99 49.46 26.64
CA THR A 22 -25.75 50.31 26.75
C THR A 22 -24.51 49.43 26.43
N GLY A 23 -23.21 49.77 26.55
CA GLY A 23 -22.44 51.02 26.79
C GLY A 23 -21.03 50.76 27.41
N CYS A 24 -20.07 51.69 27.23
CA CYS A 24 -18.68 51.77 27.75
C CYS A 24 -17.65 50.71 27.27
N ASP A 25 -16.41 51.05 26.87
CA ASP A 25 -15.75 52.37 26.65
C ASP A 25 -14.58 52.27 25.61
N GLY A 26 -14.19 53.40 25.00
CA GLY A 26 -13.39 53.59 23.77
C GLY A 26 -11.86 53.31 23.79
N GLY A 27 -11.04 53.63 22.76
CA GLY A 27 -11.25 54.32 21.46
C GLY A 27 -10.26 55.50 21.25
N GLY A 28 -9.67 55.82 20.08
CA GLY A 28 -9.65 55.19 18.73
C GLY A 28 -9.38 56.22 17.59
N SER A 29 -8.71 55.82 16.48
CA SER A 29 -8.54 56.60 15.21
C SER A 29 -7.55 57.81 15.25
N GLY A 30 -6.83 58.28 14.22
CA GLY A 30 -6.88 58.13 12.73
C GLY A 30 -7.51 59.37 12.06
N SER A 31 -7.05 59.97 10.95
CA SER A 31 -6.02 59.63 9.92
C SER A 31 -5.68 60.87 9.01
N SER A 32 -4.63 60.80 8.15
CA SER A 32 -4.39 61.43 6.79
C SER A 32 -4.90 62.86 6.43
N SER A 33 -4.26 63.74 5.61
CA SER A 33 -3.49 63.57 4.35
C SER A 33 -2.81 64.91 3.85
N ASP A 34 -2.00 64.83 2.78
CA ASP A 34 -1.69 65.82 1.71
C ASP A 34 -0.72 67.05 1.86
N THR A 35 0.50 66.86 1.32
CA THR A 35 1.40 67.65 0.39
C THR A 35 1.08 69.11 -0.10
N PRO A 36 1.99 69.80 -0.86
CA PRO A 36 3.34 70.38 -0.62
C PRO A 36 3.34 71.90 -1.06
N PRO A 37 4.36 72.56 -1.71
CA PRO A 37 5.85 72.46 -1.76
C PRO A 37 6.57 73.82 -1.47
N VAL A 38 7.92 73.89 -1.64
CA VAL A 38 8.75 74.97 -2.28
C VAL A 38 10.20 75.07 -1.73
N ASP A 39 11.11 75.10 -2.71
CA ASP A 39 12.57 75.32 -2.83
C ASP A 39 13.28 76.44 -1.99
N SER A 40 14.59 76.27 -1.69
CA SER A 40 15.70 77.26 -1.92
C SER A 40 17.01 77.03 -1.10
N GLY A 41 18.13 76.64 -1.76
CA GLY A 41 19.56 76.98 -1.46
C GLY A 41 20.23 76.59 -0.10
N THR A 42 21.56 76.59 0.10
CA THR A 42 22.74 76.80 -0.79
C THR A 42 24.08 76.48 -0.07
N GLY A 43 25.08 75.90 -0.76
CA GLY A 43 26.54 75.95 -0.44
C GLY A 43 27.08 75.07 0.72
N ALA A 44 28.37 74.69 0.80
CA ALA A 44 29.52 74.84 -0.13
C ALA A 44 30.68 73.83 0.16
N LEU A 45 31.63 73.74 -0.80
CA LEU A 45 32.92 73.01 -0.85
C LEU A 45 34.11 73.86 -0.26
N PRO A 46 35.42 73.54 -0.39
CA PRO A 46 36.22 72.30 -0.23
C PRO A 46 37.61 72.49 0.50
N GLU A 47 38.50 71.46 0.44
CA GLU A 47 40.00 71.48 0.39
C GLU A 47 40.89 72.15 1.47
N ALA A 48 41.89 71.39 1.98
CA ALA A 48 43.34 71.74 1.92
C ALA A 48 44.27 70.66 2.58
N LYS A 49 45.46 70.45 1.98
CA LYS A 49 46.67 69.84 2.60
C LYS A 49 47.46 70.95 3.33
N PRO A 50 48.35 70.70 4.33
CA PRO A 50 49.69 70.15 4.02
C PRO A 50 50.39 69.38 5.17
N ASP A 51 51.72 69.26 5.01
CA ASP A 51 52.71 68.37 5.65
C ASP A 51 53.35 68.86 6.99
N LEU A 52 54.07 67.94 7.62
CA LEU A 52 55.29 68.10 8.47
C LEU A 52 55.31 69.00 9.74
N ALA A 53 55.31 68.31 10.90
CA ALA A 53 56.33 68.36 11.99
C ALA A 53 56.66 69.73 12.70
N PRO A 54 57.59 69.81 13.69
CA PRO A 54 58.19 68.79 14.58
C PRO A 54 58.15 69.14 16.10
N ASN A 55 58.69 68.23 16.94
CA ASN A 55 59.35 68.50 18.25
C ASN A 55 58.46 68.85 19.48
N PRO A 56 58.94 68.80 20.74
CA PRO A 56 60.04 68.01 21.35
C PRO A 56 59.65 67.19 22.62
N GLU A 57 60.45 66.19 22.97
CA GLU A 57 60.70 65.70 24.34
C GLU A 57 61.73 66.60 25.08
N PRO A 58 62.03 66.42 26.40
CA PRO A 58 61.20 65.99 27.53
C PRO A 58 61.42 66.86 28.81
N THR A 59 60.69 66.60 29.89
CA THR A 59 61.13 66.93 31.28
C THR A 59 60.66 65.85 32.28
N PRO A 60 61.42 65.51 33.35
CA PRO A 60 61.32 64.18 33.96
C PRO A 60 60.87 64.13 35.45
N VAL A 61 60.68 62.90 35.95
CA VAL A 61 60.55 62.49 37.39
C VAL A 61 59.16 62.82 37.99
N PRO A 62 58.42 61.86 38.63
CA PRO A 62 58.93 60.89 39.60
C PRO A 62 58.64 59.39 39.36
N GLU A 63 59.41 58.54 40.04
CA GLU A 63 59.24 57.09 40.11
C GLU A 63 57.87 56.71 40.72
N PRO A 64 57.04 55.92 40.02
CA PRO A 64 55.92 55.23 40.63
C PRO A 64 56.40 53.99 41.39
N THR A 65 55.87 53.82 42.59
CA THR A 65 55.95 52.61 43.43
C THR A 65 55.71 51.33 42.61
N PRO A 66 56.38 50.20 42.88
CA PRO A 66 56.13 48.95 42.15
C PRO A 66 54.66 48.56 42.21
N VAL A 67 54.01 48.58 41.04
CA VAL A 67 52.66 48.05 40.86
C VAL A 67 52.73 46.55 41.14
N PRO A 68 51.90 46.00 42.05
CA PRO A 68 51.90 44.57 42.30
C PRO A 68 51.55 43.81 41.02
N GLU A 69 52.21 42.67 40.80
CA GLU A 69 51.82 41.76 39.71
C GLU A 69 50.30 41.51 39.78
N PRO A 70 49.56 41.68 38.68
CA PRO A 70 48.14 41.38 38.67
C PRO A 70 47.98 39.90 39.03
N LYS A 71 47.29 39.63 40.15
CA LYS A 71 46.92 38.27 40.51
C LYS A 71 46.27 37.61 39.29
N PRO A 72 46.64 36.36 38.93
CA PRO A 72 46.06 35.70 37.78
C PRO A 72 44.54 35.70 37.94
N VAL A 73 43.85 36.25 36.94
CA VAL A 73 42.38 36.22 36.89
C VAL A 73 41.97 34.76 36.82
N PRO A 74 41.02 34.27 37.65
CA PRO A 74 40.62 32.88 37.61
C PRO A 74 40.07 32.53 36.22
N THR A 75 40.67 31.54 35.57
CA THR A 75 40.21 30.98 34.31
C THR A 75 39.58 29.60 34.53
N LYS A 76 38.47 29.33 33.85
CA LYS A 76 37.75 28.05 33.87
C LYS A 76 37.89 27.33 32.52
N THR A 77 37.56 26.03 32.48
CA THR A 77 37.56 25.23 31.25
C THR A 77 36.12 25.00 30.77
N GLY A 78 35.78 25.53 29.60
CA GLY A 78 34.49 25.36 28.94
C GLY A 78 34.46 24.21 27.93
N TYR A 79 33.30 23.59 27.76
CA TYR A 79 33.01 22.60 26.72
C TYR A 79 31.68 22.95 26.03
N LEU A 80 31.60 22.87 24.69
CA LEU A 80 30.35 23.04 23.96
C LEU A 80 29.57 21.72 23.94
N THR A 81 28.27 21.75 24.23
CA THR A 81 27.38 20.57 24.19
C THR A 81 26.08 20.83 23.43
N LEU A 82 25.29 19.80 23.15
CA LEU A 82 24.03 19.88 22.39
C LEU A 82 22.77 19.73 23.27
N GLY A 83 22.71 20.36 24.46
CA GLY A 83 21.57 20.20 25.39
C GLY A 83 21.75 19.15 26.49
N GLY A 84 22.90 18.47 26.54
CA GLY A 84 23.17 17.42 27.53
C GLY A 84 24.67 17.10 27.66
N SER A 85 25.00 15.82 27.88
CA SER A 85 26.39 15.34 27.97
C SER A 85 27.11 15.20 26.63
N LEU A 86 26.37 15.27 25.51
CA LEU A 86 26.88 15.10 24.15
C LEU A 86 27.72 16.33 23.74
N ARG A 87 29.04 16.15 23.57
CA ARG A 87 29.95 17.25 23.24
C ARG A 87 29.92 17.60 21.76
N VAL A 88 30.05 18.87 21.43
CA VAL A 88 30.20 19.34 20.05
C VAL A 88 31.67 19.67 19.82
N THR A 89 32.33 18.96 18.92
CA THR A 89 33.76 19.08 18.60
C THR A 89 33.94 19.60 17.16
N GLY A 90 35.09 20.17 16.84
CA GLY A 90 35.38 20.76 15.52
C GLY A 90 34.94 22.22 15.32
N ALA A 91 34.22 22.81 16.27
CA ALA A 91 34.05 24.27 16.38
C ALA A 91 35.21 24.91 17.18
N THR A 92 35.43 26.22 17.02
CA THR A 92 36.40 26.99 17.82
C THR A 92 35.70 27.97 18.74
N CYS A 93 35.91 27.83 20.05
CA CYS A 93 35.36 28.71 21.09
C CYS A 93 36.48 29.62 21.63
N ASN A 94 36.31 30.94 21.53
CA ASN A 94 37.34 31.93 21.84
C ASN A 94 38.71 31.71 21.13
N GLY A 95 38.70 30.99 19.99
CA GLY A 95 39.90 30.61 19.24
C GLY A 95 40.53 29.27 19.65
N GLU A 96 40.06 28.64 20.71
CA GLU A 96 40.48 27.30 21.18
C GLU A 96 39.46 26.22 20.80
N SER A 97 39.75 24.94 21.07
CA SER A 97 38.85 23.82 20.74
C SER A 97 37.53 23.90 21.51
N SER A 98 36.42 23.60 20.85
CA SER A 98 35.10 23.42 21.51
C SER A 98 35.07 22.24 22.51
N ASP A 99 35.99 21.27 22.40
CA ASP A 99 36.22 20.18 23.37
C ASP A 99 37.22 20.55 24.49
N GLY A 100 37.08 21.75 25.05
CA GLY A 100 37.96 22.27 26.09
C GLY A 100 38.67 23.56 25.67
N PHE A 101 38.04 24.68 26.00
CA PHE A 101 38.60 26.02 25.84
C PHE A 101 38.71 26.74 27.20
N THR A 102 39.60 27.71 27.30
CA THR A 102 39.74 28.55 28.49
C THR A 102 38.90 29.82 28.39
N PHE A 103 38.28 30.22 29.50
CA PHE A 103 37.56 31.49 29.58
C PHE A 103 37.68 32.14 30.98
N THR A 104 37.46 33.45 31.01
CA THR A 104 37.42 34.24 32.24
C THR A 104 35.96 34.50 32.63
N PRO A 105 35.50 34.11 33.83
CA PRO A 105 34.14 34.40 34.31
C PRO A 105 33.85 35.91 34.30
N GLY A 106 32.77 36.32 33.64
CA GLY A 106 32.40 37.71 33.36
C GLY A 106 32.65 38.14 31.90
N ASN A 107 33.41 37.37 31.12
CA ASN A 107 33.57 37.60 29.68
C ASN A 107 32.55 36.79 28.86
N THR A 108 32.20 37.30 27.68
CA THR A 108 31.42 36.55 26.69
C THR A 108 32.28 35.44 26.06
N VAL A 109 31.71 34.25 25.91
CA VAL A 109 32.27 33.13 25.14
C VAL A 109 31.60 33.10 23.78
N SER A 110 32.36 33.03 22.69
CA SER A 110 31.79 32.89 21.34
C SER A 110 32.43 31.70 20.61
N CYS A 111 31.58 30.82 20.09
CA CYS A 111 31.92 29.60 19.37
C CYS A 111 31.57 29.72 17.89
N MET A 112 32.53 29.41 17.02
CA MET A 112 32.43 29.57 15.57
C MET A 112 32.75 28.27 14.83
N VAL A 113 32.14 28.09 13.66
CA VAL A 113 32.53 27.09 12.67
C VAL A 113 32.97 27.84 11.42
N GLY A 114 34.27 27.75 11.10
CA GLY A 114 34.87 28.57 10.05
C GLY A 114 34.81 30.07 10.39
N SER A 115 33.94 30.78 9.67
CA SER A 115 33.67 32.22 9.81
C SER A 115 32.29 32.54 10.40
N THR A 116 31.50 31.53 10.74
CA THR A 116 30.12 31.70 11.23
C THR A 116 30.03 31.38 12.72
N THR A 117 29.61 32.35 13.52
CA THR A 117 29.26 32.16 14.93
C THR A 117 28.07 31.21 15.03
N ILE A 118 28.23 30.11 15.75
CA ILE A 118 27.17 29.14 16.01
C ILE A 118 26.51 29.34 17.38
N ALA A 119 27.26 29.86 18.35
CA ALA A 119 26.75 30.11 19.70
C ALA A 119 27.57 31.20 20.43
N THR A 120 26.88 32.05 21.18
CA THR A 120 27.49 33.00 22.11
C THR A 120 26.84 32.88 23.49
N PHE A 121 27.66 32.97 24.54
CA PHE A 121 27.26 32.81 25.94
C PHE A 121 27.78 33.93 26.82
N ASN A 122 26.96 34.42 27.75
CA ASN A 122 27.39 35.35 28.79
C ASN A 122 27.75 34.56 30.06
N THR A 123 28.97 34.74 30.56
CA THR A 123 29.43 34.11 31.82
C THR A 123 29.30 35.10 32.98
N GLN A 124 29.00 34.61 34.19
CA GLN A 124 28.85 35.47 35.37
C GLN A 124 30.22 35.82 35.95
N SER A 125 30.38 37.04 36.48
CA SER A 125 31.64 37.45 37.13
C SER A 125 31.74 36.90 38.55
N GLU A 126 32.86 36.23 38.85
CA GLU A 126 33.14 35.65 40.16
C GLU A 126 34.20 36.44 40.93
N ALA A 127 34.06 36.53 42.25
CA ALA A 127 35.03 37.19 43.11
C ALA A 127 36.28 36.32 43.31
N ALA A 128 37.47 36.95 43.27
CA ALA A 128 38.79 36.30 43.21
C ALA A 128 39.27 35.53 44.47
N CYS A 129 38.35 34.97 45.27
CA CYS A 129 38.63 34.23 46.51
C CYS A 129 38.17 32.76 46.50
N SER A 130 37.75 32.20 45.36
CA SER A 130 37.47 30.76 45.23
C SER A 130 38.58 30.05 44.44
N LEU A 131 39.63 29.61 45.13
CA LEU A 131 40.62 28.66 44.58
C LEU A 131 40.31 27.25 45.09
N ARG A 132 39.43 26.54 44.38
CA ARG A 132 39.27 25.08 44.49
C ARG A 132 39.15 24.43 43.11
N ALA A 133 39.59 23.18 43.06
CA ALA A 133 39.88 22.36 41.88
C ALA A 133 38.90 22.43 40.69
N VAL A 134 39.45 22.81 39.52
CA VAL A 134 38.97 22.50 38.16
C VAL A 134 37.45 22.57 37.95
N ASP A 135 36.91 23.79 38.02
CA ASP A 135 35.56 24.07 37.53
C ASP A 135 35.53 23.89 35.99
N LYS A 136 34.96 22.76 35.56
CA LYS A 136 34.55 22.53 34.16
C LYS A 136 33.12 23.05 33.98
N GLU A 137 32.89 23.85 32.95
CA GLU A 137 31.58 24.42 32.64
C GLU A 137 31.10 23.94 31.27
N SER A 138 29.85 23.48 31.19
CA SER A 138 29.24 23.01 29.94
C SER A 138 28.35 24.10 29.35
N PHE A 139 28.69 24.55 28.15
CA PHE A 139 27.92 25.53 27.39
C PHE A 139 27.04 24.80 26.38
N SER A 140 25.75 24.76 26.64
CA SER A 140 24.78 24.09 25.78
C SER A 140 24.44 24.97 24.58
N LEU A 141 24.62 24.47 23.36
CA LEU A 141 24.20 25.13 22.12
C LEU A 141 22.74 25.62 22.20
N GLU A 142 21.87 24.84 22.84
CA GLU A 142 20.46 25.17 23.04
C GLU A 142 20.20 26.44 23.87
N ASP A 143 21.19 26.86 24.68
CA ASP A 143 21.13 28.03 25.57
C ASP A 143 21.91 29.23 24.99
N ALA A 144 22.36 29.14 23.73
CA ALA A 144 23.06 30.22 23.03
C ALA A 144 22.16 31.45 22.88
N LEU A 145 22.73 32.64 23.08
CA LEU A 145 22.02 33.92 23.04
C LEU A 145 21.28 34.15 21.71
N GLU A 146 21.83 33.65 20.60
CA GLU A 146 21.26 33.77 19.27
C GLU A 146 20.04 32.85 19.03
N LEU A 147 19.89 31.80 19.84
CA LEU A 147 18.83 30.77 19.72
C LEU A 147 17.74 30.91 20.79
N ALA A 148 18.05 31.51 21.94
CA ALA A 148 17.17 31.60 23.12
C ALA A 148 15.78 32.18 22.82
N ASP A 149 15.67 33.14 21.91
CA ASP A 149 14.43 33.86 21.59
C ASP A 149 13.59 33.22 20.45
N SER A 150 13.99 32.07 19.87
CA SER A 150 13.24 31.44 18.77
C SER A 150 13.32 29.91 18.75
N ALA A 151 12.17 29.27 18.95
CA ALA A 151 12.02 27.81 18.84
C ALA A 151 12.40 27.28 17.44
N ASN A 152 12.18 28.06 16.38
CA ASN A 152 12.59 27.72 15.02
C ASN A 152 14.13 27.71 14.91
N LYS A 153 14.79 28.80 15.35
CA LYS A 153 16.26 28.87 15.36
C LYS A 153 16.88 27.72 16.14
N LYS A 154 16.37 27.46 17.34
CA LYS A 154 16.83 26.36 18.20
C LYS A 154 16.68 25.00 17.51
N THR A 155 15.48 24.68 17.00
CA THR A 155 15.22 23.41 16.29
C THR A 155 16.09 23.26 15.04
N ASN A 156 16.20 24.30 14.22
CA ASN A 156 16.95 24.29 12.97
C ASN A 156 18.46 24.22 13.19
N ALA A 157 19.00 24.92 14.20
CA ALA A 157 20.41 24.86 14.57
C ALA A 157 20.80 23.48 15.11
N VAL A 158 20.01 22.91 16.03
CA VAL A 158 20.21 21.56 16.57
C VAL A 158 20.14 20.53 15.43
N SER A 159 19.14 20.64 14.54
CA SER A 159 19.00 19.77 13.36
C SER A 159 20.21 19.89 12.41
N LEU A 160 20.66 21.11 12.09
CA LEU A 160 21.79 21.34 11.19
C LEU A 160 23.13 20.86 11.78
N VAL A 161 23.36 21.06 13.08
CA VAL A 161 24.57 20.56 13.78
C VAL A 161 24.57 19.03 13.85
N THR A 162 23.42 18.42 14.17
CA THR A 162 23.29 16.96 14.26
C THR A 162 23.45 16.28 12.89
N SER A 163 22.80 16.81 11.85
CA SER A 163 22.95 16.31 10.47
C SER A 163 24.33 16.56 9.85
N SER A 164 25.14 17.44 10.46
CA SER A 164 26.54 17.67 10.07
C SER A 164 27.55 16.83 10.87
N ASN A 165 27.09 15.86 11.67
CA ASN A 165 27.97 15.00 12.45
C ASN A 165 28.83 14.08 11.55
N SER A 166 30.14 14.31 11.54
CA SER A 166 31.12 13.50 10.81
C SER A 166 31.62 12.27 11.59
N CYS A 167 31.18 12.06 12.84
CA CYS A 167 31.57 10.91 13.68
C CYS A 167 30.37 10.21 14.36
N PRO A 168 29.30 9.81 13.62
CA PRO A 168 28.08 9.24 14.21
C PRO A 168 28.26 7.88 14.93
N ALA A 169 29.44 7.27 14.86
CA ALA A 169 29.79 6.06 15.62
C ALA A 169 30.14 6.34 17.09
N ASP A 170 30.36 7.61 17.47
CA ASP A 170 30.66 8.01 18.84
C ASP A 170 29.39 8.54 19.52
N ALA A 171 28.96 7.87 20.59
CA ALA A 171 27.75 8.23 21.34
C ALA A 171 27.96 9.38 22.34
N GLU A 172 29.20 9.83 22.57
CA GLU A 172 29.55 10.89 23.53
C GLU A 172 29.89 12.23 22.85
N GLN A 173 30.06 12.27 21.52
CA GLN A 173 30.36 13.50 20.76
C GLN A 173 29.74 13.60 19.35
N ILE A 174 29.54 14.84 18.91
CA ILE A 174 29.23 15.25 17.53
C ILE A 174 30.46 15.96 16.98
N CYS A 175 30.96 15.53 15.82
CA CYS A 175 32.12 16.15 15.18
C CYS A 175 31.69 17.01 13.98
N LEU A 176 31.97 18.31 14.01
CA LEU A 176 31.75 19.23 12.90
C LEU A 176 33.00 19.32 11.99
N THR A 177 33.47 18.17 11.51
CA THR A 177 34.69 18.08 10.69
C THR A 177 34.34 17.94 9.22
N PHE A 178 34.48 19.01 8.45
CA PHE A 178 34.07 19.04 7.04
C PHE A 178 35.18 18.54 6.12
N SER A 179 34.89 17.48 5.36
CA SER A 179 35.80 16.87 4.38
C SER A 179 36.17 17.75 3.18
N SER A 180 35.46 18.86 2.97
CA SER A 180 35.76 19.84 1.92
C SER A 180 35.42 21.27 2.35
N VAL A 181 36.08 22.24 1.73
CA VAL A 181 35.79 23.67 1.93
C VAL A 181 34.35 24.01 1.52
N VAL A 182 33.81 23.31 0.51
CA VAL A 182 32.42 23.46 0.03
C VAL A 182 31.42 22.98 1.09
N ASN A 183 31.65 21.84 1.73
CA ASN A 183 30.79 21.32 2.79
C ASN A 183 30.73 22.28 3.98
N ARG A 184 31.87 22.88 4.37
CA ARG A 184 31.92 23.93 5.40
C ARG A 184 31.16 25.18 4.97
N ALA A 185 31.40 25.68 3.75
CA ALA A 185 30.71 26.86 3.23
C ALA A 185 29.19 26.67 3.13
N ARG A 186 28.73 25.45 2.83
CA ARG A 186 27.30 25.08 2.87
C ARG A 186 26.75 25.12 4.28
N PHE A 187 27.43 24.54 5.26
CA PHE A 187 27.05 24.67 6.68
C PHE A 187 26.96 26.14 7.10
N GLU A 188 27.97 26.95 6.79
CA GLU A 188 27.98 28.40 7.08
C GLU A 188 26.84 29.18 6.40
N LYS A 189 26.41 28.76 5.20
CA LYS A 189 25.29 29.36 4.46
C LYS A 189 23.93 28.96 5.05
N LEU A 190 23.75 27.69 5.43
CA LEU A 190 22.53 27.18 6.04
C LEU A 190 22.37 27.69 7.47
N TYR A 191 23.45 27.76 8.26
CA TYR A 191 23.40 28.24 9.65
C TYR A 191 22.92 29.71 9.74
N LYS A 192 23.17 30.52 8.69
CA LYS A 192 22.66 31.90 8.59
C LYS A 192 21.16 32.01 8.30
N GLN A 193 20.49 30.90 7.98
CA GLN A 193 19.06 30.86 7.60
C GLN A 193 18.20 30.04 8.57
N ILE A 194 18.73 29.66 9.74
CA ILE A 194 18.00 28.90 10.78
C ILE A 194 16.75 29.59 11.34
N ASP A 195 16.52 30.88 11.06
CA ASP A 195 15.32 31.61 11.49
C ASP A 195 14.08 31.33 10.62
N LEU A 196 14.24 30.62 9.50
CA LEU A 196 13.12 30.16 8.68
C LEU A 196 12.21 29.21 9.48
N ALA A 197 10.91 29.21 9.15
CA ALA A 197 10.00 28.17 9.64
C ALA A 197 10.54 26.77 9.28
N THR A 198 10.47 25.80 10.19
CA THR A 198 11.14 24.49 10.11
C THR A 198 10.91 23.76 8.78
N ASP A 199 9.70 23.83 8.22
CA ASP A 199 9.37 23.24 6.91
C ASP A 199 10.10 23.93 5.75
N ASN A 200 10.23 25.26 5.81
CA ASN A 200 10.93 26.06 4.79
C ASN A 200 12.44 25.95 4.96
N PHE A 201 12.94 25.81 6.20
CA PHE A 201 14.34 25.51 6.45
C PHE A 201 14.72 24.13 5.91
N SER A 202 13.90 23.11 6.19
CA SER A 202 14.08 21.76 5.65
C SER A 202 14.05 21.75 4.12
N LYS A 203 13.11 22.48 3.49
CA LYS A 203 13.10 22.69 2.04
C LYS A 203 14.38 23.36 1.55
N LEU A 204 14.84 24.45 2.16
CA LEU A 204 16.09 25.12 1.78
C LEU A 204 17.32 24.19 1.94
N VAL A 205 17.38 23.38 3.01
CA VAL A 205 18.45 22.40 3.21
C VAL A 205 18.46 21.41 2.03
N ASN A 206 17.28 20.92 1.62
CA ASN A 206 17.10 20.01 0.49
C ASN A 206 17.38 20.70 -0.86
N GLU A 207 16.89 21.90 -1.10
CA GLU A 207 17.18 22.73 -2.28
C GLU A 207 18.69 23.01 -2.39
N GLU A 208 19.43 23.14 -1.29
CA GLU A 208 20.90 23.23 -1.31
C GLU A 208 21.60 21.86 -1.42
N VAL A 209 20.91 20.73 -1.23
CA VAL A 209 21.39 19.42 -1.74
C VAL A 209 21.22 19.40 -3.26
N GLU A 210 20.03 19.72 -3.74
CA GLU A 210 19.63 19.64 -5.16
C GLU A 210 20.39 20.62 -6.06
N ASN A 211 20.53 21.88 -5.67
CA ASN A 211 21.24 22.89 -6.47
C ASN A 211 22.75 22.60 -6.59
N ASN A 212 23.34 21.90 -5.62
CA ASN A 212 24.75 21.46 -5.70
C ASN A 212 24.91 20.08 -6.37
N ALA A 213 23.82 19.36 -6.67
CA ALA A 213 23.84 18.15 -7.50
C ALA A 213 24.21 18.44 -8.97
N ALA A 214 24.34 19.72 -9.35
CA ALA A 214 24.86 20.15 -10.64
C ALA A 214 26.38 19.89 -10.83
N THR A 215 27.15 19.66 -9.76
CA THR A 215 28.63 19.55 -9.84
C THR A 215 29.24 18.22 -9.38
N ASP A 216 28.56 17.40 -8.58
CA ASP A 216 29.01 16.04 -8.22
C ASP A 216 27.82 15.07 -8.27
N LYS A 217 27.76 14.23 -9.31
CA LYS A 217 26.57 13.44 -9.67
C LYS A 217 26.44 12.11 -8.89
N ALA A 218 25.21 11.65 -8.72
CA ALA A 218 24.89 10.22 -8.59
C ALA A 218 24.96 9.53 -9.97
N PRO A 219 25.04 8.19 -10.05
CA PRO A 219 24.88 7.48 -11.31
C PRO A 219 23.48 7.74 -11.91
N SER A 220 23.43 8.52 -12.99
CA SER A 220 22.24 8.88 -13.80
C SER A 220 21.07 9.59 -13.07
N THR A 221 20.76 10.83 -13.45
CA THR A 221 19.61 11.59 -12.91
C THR A 221 18.75 12.26 -14.00
N HIS A 222 17.55 11.70 -14.22
CA HIS A 222 16.47 12.34 -14.99
C HIS A 222 15.10 12.08 -14.35
N THR A 223 14.69 12.94 -13.40
CA THR A 223 13.30 13.07 -12.95
C THR A 223 13.01 14.55 -12.64
N SER A 224 11.96 15.12 -13.24
CA SER A 224 11.54 16.50 -12.97
C SER A 224 10.36 16.52 -11.97
N PRO A 225 10.44 17.30 -10.88
CA PRO A 225 9.31 17.44 -9.96
C PRO A 225 8.32 18.50 -10.47
N VAL A 226 7.07 18.08 -10.72
CA VAL A 226 5.92 18.99 -10.90
C VAL A 226 4.76 18.46 -10.08
N VAL A 227 4.32 19.24 -9.10
CA VAL A 227 3.16 18.92 -8.25
C VAL A 227 1.92 19.65 -8.78
N PRO A 228 0.83 18.95 -9.14
CA PRO A 228 -0.40 19.59 -9.62
C PRO A 228 -1.24 20.22 -8.49
N VAL A 229 -1.96 21.29 -8.81
CA VAL A 229 -2.76 22.10 -7.87
C VAL A 229 -4.24 21.68 -7.87
N THR A 230 -4.89 21.72 -6.70
CA THR A 230 -6.28 21.28 -6.47
C THR A 230 -7.33 22.28 -6.97
N THR A 231 -8.49 21.76 -7.40
CA THR A 231 -9.72 22.56 -7.64
C THR A 231 -10.65 22.52 -6.41
N PRO A 232 -11.16 23.66 -5.89
CA PRO A 232 -12.06 23.66 -4.74
C PRO A 232 -13.44 23.03 -5.01
N GLY A 233 -13.95 22.23 -4.07
CA GLY A 233 -15.36 21.78 -4.03
C GLY A 233 -15.61 20.28 -4.23
N THR A 234 -14.59 19.48 -4.51
CA THR A 234 -14.71 18.04 -4.82
C THR A 234 -14.55 17.14 -3.60
N LYS A 235 -15.18 15.94 -3.59
CA LYS A 235 -15.16 15.01 -2.44
C LYS A 235 -14.43 13.68 -2.72
N PRO A 236 -13.82 13.05 -1.70
CA PRO A 236 -13.10 11.78 -1.81
C PRO A 236 -14.00 10.55 -1.57
N ASP A 237 -15.08 10.40 -2.34
CA ASP A 237 -15.97 9.23 -2.23
C ASP A 237 -16.00 8.45 -3.55
N LEU A 238 -15.58 7.18 -3.51
CA LEU A 238 -15.60 6.25 -4.65
C LEU A 238 -17.02 5.95 -5.18
N ASN A 239 -18.06 6.33 -4.44
CA ASN A 239 -19.45 6.11 -4.79
C ASN A 239 -20.15 7.42 -5.22
N ALA A 240 -19.42 8.54 -5.30
CA ALA A 240 -19.92 9.78 -5.88
C ALA A 240 -19.94 9.68 -7.42
N SER A 241 -20.96 10.27 -8.05
CA SER A 241 -21.10 10.30 -9.52
C SER A 241 -19.98 11.07 -10.24
N PHE A 242 -19.14 11.79 -9.50
CA PHE A 242 -17.94 12.46 -9.99
C PHE A 242 -16.89 12.46 -8.87
N VAL A 243 -15.76 11.81 -9.12
CA VAL A 243 -14.62 11.69 -8.21
C VAL A 243 -13.58 12.76 -8.59
N SER A 244 -12.90 13.38 -7.62
CA SER A 244 -11.92 14.42 -7.93
C SER A 244 -10.64 13.86 -8.54
N ALA A 245 -9.91 14.69 -9.31
CA ALA A 245 -8.55 14.36 -9.72
C ALA A 245 -7.70 13.97 -8.49
N ASN A 246 -7.69 14.82 -7.46
CA ASN A 246 -7.02 14.55 -6.18
C ASN A 246 -7.71 13.50 -5.27
N ALA A 247 -8.45 12.54 -5.84
CA ALA A 247 -8.61 11.19 -5.26
C ALA A 247 -7.31 10.36 -5.37
N GLU A 248 -6.15 11.04 -5.37
CA GLU A 248 -4.82 10.58 -5.78
C GLU A 248 -3.99 9.94 -4.66
N GLN A 249 -4.40 10.07 -3.40
CA GLN A 249 -3.57 9.75 -2.23
C GLN A 249 -4.07 8.52 -1.45
N PHE A 250 -4.82 7.60 -2.07
CA PHE A 250 -5.70 6.68 -1.31
C PHE A 250 -5.13 5.31 -0.91
N TYR A 251 -4.04 4.81 -1.51
CA TYR A 251 -3.66 3.39 -1.35
C TYR A 251 -2.16 3.08 -1.22
N GLN A 252 -1.36 4.04 -0.75
CA GLN A 252 0.08 3.84 -0.53
C GLN A 252 0.53 4.56 0.75
N TYR A 253 1.51 3.98 1.44
CA TYR A 253 2.26 4.72 2.46
C TYR A 253 3.20 5.71 1.78
N GLN A 254 2.93 7.01 1.95
CA GLN A 254 3.92 8.06 1.76
C GLN A 254 4.24 8.63 3.16
N PRO A 255 5.50 8.61 3.61
CA PRO A 255 5.85 9.11 4.94
C PRO A 255 5.53 10.60 5.06
N THR A 256 4.69 10.97 6.03
CA THR A 256 4.53 12.38 6.47
C THR A 256 5.68 12.80 7.38
N GLU A 257 6.26 11.85 8.11
CA GLU A 257 7.46 12.00 8.94
C GLU A 257 8.65 11.22 8.35
N ILE A 258 9.86 11.74 8.53
CA ILE A 258 11.10 11.07 8.10
C ILE A 258 11.43 9.93 9.07
N ILE A 259 10.99 8.70 8.77
CA ILE A 259 11.30 7.51 9.58
C ILE A 259 12.72 7.00 9.29
N LEU A 260 13.70 7.61 9.94
CA LEU A 260 15.09 7.13 9.99
C LEU A 260 15.14 5.68 10.49
N SER A 261 15.65 4.81 9.63
CA SER A 261 15.70 3.35 9.77
C SER A 261 17.13 2.87 9.53
N GLU A 262 17.63 1.97 10.39
CA GLU A 262 18.90 1.28 10.15
C GLU A 262 18.66 0.03 9.30
N GLY A 263 19.33 -0.06 8.16
CA GLY A 263 19.36 -1.23 7.27
C GLY A 263 20.69 -1.96 7.31
N ARG A 264 20.71 -3.21 6.84
CA ARG A 264 21.93 -3.99 6.59
C ARG A 264 21.99 -4.51 5.16
N LEU A 265 23.07 -4.20 4.45
CA LEU A 265 23.41 -4.82 3.18
C LEU A 265 24.10 -6.16 3.43
N VAL A 266 23.66 -7.25 2.80
CA VAL A 266 24.21 -8.60 2.98
C VAL A 266 24.49 -9.31 1.65
N ASP A 267 25.44 -10.25 1.66
CA ASP A 267 25.73 -11.13 0.52
C ASP A 267 24.76 -12.32 0.44
N SER A 268 24.86 -13.12 -0.62
CA SER A 268 24.07 -14.33 -0.86
C SER A 268 24.18 -15.41 0.23
N GLN A 269 25.16 -15.30 1.13
CA GLN A 269 25.36 -16.19 2.28
C GLN A 269 24.85 -15.56 3.60
N GLY A 270 24.30 -14.35 3.55
CA GLY A 270 23.79 -13.60 4.70
C GLY A 270 24.84 -12.85 5.51
N TYR A 271 26.08 -12.74 5.01
CA TYR A 271 27.14 -11.96 5.66
C TYR A 271 27.01 -10.48 5.30
N GLY A 272 27.23 -9.59 6.28
CA GLY A 272 27.19 -8.15 6.07
C GLY A 272 28.21 -7.68 5.02
N VAL A 273 27.86 -6.66 4.23
CA VAL A 273 28.69 -6.09 3.18
C VAL A 273 29.02 -4.65 3.52
N ALA A 274 30.24 -4.42 4.01
CA ALA A 274 30.78 -3.10 4.35
C ALA A 274 31.55 -2.51 3.17
N GLY A 275 31.60 -1.19 3.08
CA GLY A 275 32.42 -0.46 2.12
C GLY A 275 31.77 -0.18 0.75
N VAL A 276 30.47 -0.40 0.62
CA VAL A 276 29.65 -0.03 -0.55
C VAL A 276 29.00 1.33 -0.32
N ASN A 277 29.02 2.22 -1.32
CA ASN A 277 28.36 3.52 -1.25
C ASN A 277 26.84 3.33 -1.31
N TYR A 278 26.10 4.13 -0.55
CA TYR A 278 24.64 4.20 -0.64
C TYR A 278 24.16 5.64 -0.77
N TYR A 279 23.10 5.84 -1.54
CA TYR A 279 22.49 7.14 -1.86
C TYR A 279 20.98 7.04 -1.71
N THR A 280 20.38 7.99 -1.00
CA THR A 280 18.94 8.08 -0.78
C THR A 280 18.49 9.55 -0.79
N SER A 281 17.18 9.80 -0.77
CA SER A 281 16.64 11.17 -0.64
C SER A 281 16.97 11.82 0.70
N SER A 282 17.08 11.04 1.78
CA SER A 282 17.38 11.53 3.13
C SER A 282 18.86 11.53 3.52
N GLY A 283 19.74 10.87 2.75
CA GLY A 283 21.17 10.89 3.03
C GLY A 283 22.03 10.11 2.02
N ARG A 284 23.34 10.19 2.22
CA ARG A 284 24.32 9.38 1.49
C ARG A 284 25.45 8.96 2.42
N GLY A 285 26.06 7.82 2.15
CA GLY A 285 27.16 7.33 2.97
C GLY A 285 27.81 6.09 2.40
N VAL A 286 28.48 5.35 3.29
CA VAL A 286 29.12 4.07 3.01
C VAL A 286 28.62 3.07 4.04
N THR A 287 28.30 1.86 3.61
CA THR A 287 27.92 0.75 4.51
C THR A 287 29.04 0.48 5.53
N GLY A 288 28.69 0.58 6.81
CA GLY A 288 29.59 0.38 7.94
C GLY A 288 29.77 -1.10 8.32
N GLU A 289 30.21 -1.33 9.55
CA GLU A 289 30.43 -2.68 10.06
C GLU A 289 29.17 -3.55 9.96
N ASN A 290 29.34 -4.82 9.59
CA ASN A 290 28.25 -5.77 9.35
C ASN A 290 27.20 -5.29 8.31
N GLY A 291 27.62 -4.38 7.42
CA GLY A 291 26.82 -3.81 6.32
C GLY A 291 25.78 -2.78 6.73
N LYS A 292 25.87 -2.21 7.94
CA LYS A 292 24.92 -1.22 8.47
C LYS A 292 24.90 0.07 7.65
N PHE A 293 23.72 0.64 7.41
CA PHE A 293 23.51 1.95 6.78
C PHE A 293 22.18 2.57 7.25
N ASN A 294 21.99 3.88 7.07
CA ASN A 294 20.76 4.58 7.46
C ASN A 294 19.97 5.06 6.23
N PHE A 295 18.65 4.91 6.25
CA PHE A 295 17.72 5.34 5.22
C PHE A 295 16.36 5.75 5.83
N SER A 296 15.50 6.43 5.09
CA SER A 296 14.12 6.74 5.47
C SER A 296 13.14 5.73 4.88
N TRP A 297 12.24 5.19 5.71
CA TRP A 297 11.34 4.13 5.26
C TRP A 297 10.49 4.53 4.04
N GLY A 298 10.44 3.67 3.04
CA GLY A 298 9.70 3.85 1.79
C GLY A 298 10.46 4.56 0.67
N GLU A 299 11.64 5.16 0.93
CA GLU A 299 12.44 5.84 -0.10
C GLU A 299 13.20 4.86 -1.02
N THR A 300 13.79 5.36 -2.12
CA THR A 300 14.68 4.56 -2.96
C THR A 300 16.11 4.65 -2.46
N ILE A 301 16.77 3.50 -2.28
CA ILE A 301 18.17 3.36 -1.88
C ILE A 301 18.94 2.84 -3.08
N SER A 302 19.86 3.64 -3.61
CA SER A 302 20.78 3.25 -4.68
C SER A 302 22.14 2.88 -4.10
N PHE A 303 22.70 1.75 -4.53
CA PHE A 303 24.00 1.23 -4.08
C PHE A 303 25.02 1.22 -5.21
N GLY A 304 26.28 1.55 -4.88
CA GLY A 304 27.36 1.67 -5.86
C GLY A 304 28.76 1.48 -5.27
N ILE A 305 29.75 1.34 -6.17
CA ILE A 305 31.18 1.44 -5.84
C ILE A 305 31.69 2.67 -6.56
N ASP A 306 31.73 3.80 -5.84
CA ASP A 306 32.01 5.11 -6.42
C ASP A 306 31.11 5.43 -7.64
N THR A 307 31.64 5.49 -8.85
CA THR A 307 30.89 5.75 -10.09
C THR A 307 30.21 4.53 -10.72
N PHE A 308 30.46 3.31 -10.21
CA PHE A 308 29.81 2.09 -10.70
C PHE A 308 28.52 1.79 -9.95
N GLU A 309 27.46 1.53 -10.71
CA GLU A 309 26.12 1.29 -10.19
C GLU A 309 25.86 -0.21 -10.01
N LEU A 310 25.66 -0.64 -8.76
CA LEU A 310 25.18 -2.00 -8.49
C LEU A 310 23.70 -2.06 -8.85
N GLY A 311 22.91 -1.17 -8.25
CA GLY A 311 21.50 -0.97 -8.58
C GLY A 311 20.76 -0.27 -7.44
N SER A 312 19.42 -0.28 -7.50
CA SER A 312 18.58 0.38 -6.50
C SER A 312 17.42 -0.49 -6.03
N VAL A 313 16.94 -0.21 -4.83
CA VAL A 313 15.89 -0.96 -4.14
C VAL A 313 15.11 -0.03 -3.22
N ARG A 314 13.84 -0.33 -2.95
CA ARG A 314 13.02 0.45 -2.03
C ARG A 314 13.37 0.09 -0.58
N GLY A 315 13.50 1.10 0.27
CA GLY A 315 13.72 0.97 1.71
C GLY A 315 12.46 0.53 2.45
N ASN A 316 11.96 -0.67 2.18
CA ASN A 316 10.80 -1.26 2.86
C ASN A 316 11.16 -2.50 3.70
N LYS A 317 12.46 -2.68 4.00
CA LYS A 317 13.02 -3.79 4.79
C LYS A 317 14.35 -3.40 5.43
N SER A 318 14.62 -3.96 6.60
CA SER A 318 15.84 -3.70 7.39
C SER A 318 17.04 -4.56 6.96
N THR A 319 16.88 -5.51 6.05
CA THR A 319 17.96 -6.29 5.45
C THR A 319 17.76 -6.36 3.95
N ILE A 320 18.81 -6.05 3.20
CA ILE A 320 18.83 -5.96 1.74
C ILE A 320 19.96 -6.88 1.27
N ALA A 321 19.65 -7.85 0.42
CA ALA A 321 20.67 -8.72 -0.17
C ALA A 321 21.20 -8.16 -1.49
N LEU A 322 22.48 -8.37 -1.79
CA LEU A 322 23.11 -7.95 -3.05
C LEU A 322 22.38 -8.46 -4.29
N THR A 323 21.80 -9.66 -4.20
CA THR A 323 20.99 -10.29 -5.25
C THR A 323 19.68 -9.57 -5.53
N GLU A 324 19.23 -8.68 -4.64
CA GLU A 324 17.99 -7.92 -4.81
C GLU A 324 18.19 -6.62 -5.61
N LEU A 325 19.45 -6.21 -5.84
CA LEU A 325 19.80 -4.96 -6.53
C LEU A 325 19.68 -5.04 -8.07
N GLY A 326 19.18 -6.17 -8.60
CA GLY A 326 18.95 -6.38 -10.03
C GLY A 326 17.95 -7.51 -10.29
N ASP A 327 17.76 -7.87 -11.56
CA ASP A 327 17.10 -9.11 -11.95
C ASP A 327 17.94 -10.35 -11.58
N GLU A 328 17.44 -11.57 -11.79
CA GLU A 328 18.11 -12.80 -11.31
C GLU A 328 19.57 -12.93 -11.77
N VAL A 329 19.87 -12.57 -13.02
CA VAL A 329 21.23 -12.65 -13.58
C VAL A 329 22.07 -11.48 -13.06
N ARG A 330 21.55 -10.24 -13.12
CA ARG A 330 22.27 -9.04 -12.68
C ARG A 330 22.55 -9.07 -11.18
N GLY A 331 21.58 -9.46 -10.36
CA GLY A 331 21.71 -9.61 -8.91
C GLY A 331 22.73 -10.68 -8.51
N ALA A 332 22.73 -11.83 -9.17
CA ALA A 332 23.76 -12.84 -8.96
C ALA A 332 25.15 -12.33 -9.36
N ASN A 333 25.26 -11.57 -10.46
CA ASN A 333 26.53 -10.97 -10.89
C ASN A 333 27.01 -9.84 -9.97
N ILE A 334 26.10 -9.09 -9.34
CA ILE A 334 26.43 -8.12 -8.28
C ILE A 334 27.03 -8.84 -7.06
N ASP A 335 26.46 -9.97 -6.62
CA ASP A 335 27.04 -10.78 -5.55
C ASP A 335 28.41 -11.35 -5.94
N GLN A 336 28.58 -11.84 -7.17
CA GLN A 336 29.87 -12.32 -7.68
C GLN A 336 30.92 -11.19 -7.74
N LEU A 337 30.55 -9.98 -8.19
CA LEU A 337 31.46 -8.84 -8.28
C LEU A 337 31.94 -8.37 -6.89
N ILE A 338 31.00 -8.21 -5.95
CA ILE A 338 31.32 -7.84 -4.57
C ILE A 338 32.13 -8.95 -3.91
N HIS A 339 31.79 -10.23 -4.12
CA HIS A 339 32.60 -11.34 -3.62
C HIS A 339 34.03 -11.27 -4.18
N ARG A 340 34.20 -11.03 -5.48
CA ARG A 340 35.51 -10.96 -6.14
C ARG A 340 36.42 -9.87 -5.58
N TYR A 341 35.88 -8.68 -5.33
CA TYR A 341 36.64 -7.49 -4.91
C TYR A 341 36.57 -7.16 -3.40
N SER A 342 35.98 -8.02 -2.58
CA SER A 342 35.95 -7.85 -1.12
C SER A 342 36.92 -8.77 -0.38
N THR A 343 37.46 -8.29 0.73
CA THR A 343 38.20 -9.12 1.68
C THR A 343 37.29 -9.59 2.82
N THR A 344 37.73 -10.61 3.58
CA THR A 344 36.97 -11.08 4.76
C THR A 344 37.39 -10.26 5.98
N GLY A 345 36.47 -9.43 6.48
CA GLY A 345 36.63 -8.66 7.71
C GLY A 345 36.21 -9.43 8.97
N GLN A 346 36.02 -8.70 10.07
CA GLN A 346 35.56 -9.29 11.33
C GLN A 346 34.14 -9.86 11.20
N ASN A 347 33.83 -10.91 11.97
CA ASN A 347 32.54 -11.59 11.99
C ASN A 347 32.05 -12.10 10.61
N ASN A 348 32.98 -12.51 9.74
CA ASN A 348 32.75 -12.93 8.34
C ASN A 348 32.15 -11.85 7.43
N THR A 349 32.12 -10.59 7.85
CA THR A 349 31.68 -9.44 7.04
C THR A 349 32.54 -9.34 5.76
N ARG A 350 31.93 -9.10 4.61
CA ARG A 350 32.63 -8.75 3.36
C ARG A 350 33.01 -7.27 3.40
N VAL A 351 34.26 -6.93 3.12
CA VAL A 351 34.74 -5.54 3.13
C VAL A 351 35.24 -5.16 1.74
N VAL A 352 34.56 -4.23 1.08
CA VAL A 352 35.05 -3.60 -0.15
C VAL A 352 36.05 -2.51 0.24
N ALA A 353 37.33 -2.74 -0.09
CA ALA A 353 38.41 -1.83 0.29
C ALA A 353 38.34 -0.49 -0.46
N ASP A 354 38.83 0.58 0.18
CA ASP A 354 38.87 1.92 -0.40
C ASP A 354 39.69 1.99 -1.70
N ASP A 355 40.71 1.13 -1.83
CA ASP A 355 41.51 1.03 -3.06
C ASP A 355 40.74 0.46 -4.26
N VAL A 356 39.66 -0.31 -4.04
CA VAL A 356 38.72 -0.69 -5.10
C VAL A 356 38.00 0.54 -5.61
N ARG A 357 37.49 1.40 -4.71
CA ARG A 357 36.83 2.66 -5.09
C ARG A 357 37.77 3.59 -5.84
N LYS A 358 39.03 3.70 -5.42
CA LYS A 358 40.05 4.51 -6.12
C LYS A 358 40.25 4.06 -7.57
N VAL A 359 40.32 2.76 -7.84
CA VAL A 359 40.44 2.25 -9.23
C VAL A 359 39.16 2.53 -10.01
N PHE A 360 37.98 2.34 -9.41
CA PHE A 360 36.71 2.64 -10.08
C PHE A 360 36.57 4.14 -10.42
N ALA A 361 37.05 5.03 -9.54
CA ALA A 361 37.08 6.48 -9.75
C ALA A 361 37.98 6.94 -10.92
N GLU A 362 38.93 6.10 -11.38
CA GLU A 362 39.75 6.37 -12.56
C GLU A 362 38.94 6.26 -13.88
N TYR A 363 37.71 5.71 -13.86
CA TYR A 363 36.86 5.46 -15.05
C TYR A 363 35.46 6.14 -14.99
N PRO A 364 35.35 7.44 -14.64
CA PRO A 364 34.14 8.05 -14.05
C PRO A 364 32.93 8.27 -15.00
N ASN A 365 32.95 7.72 -16.22
CA ASN A 365 31.82 7.76 -17.16
C ASN A 365 31.63 6.46 -17.97
N VAL A 366 32.52 5.47 -17.83
CA VAL A 366 32.57 4.27 -18.70
C VAL A 366 32.61 2.94 -17.93
N ILE A 367 32.80 2.98 -16.60
CA ILE A 367 32.94 1.76 -15.78
C ILE A 367 31.73 0.80 -15.91
N ASN A 368 30.52 1.34 -16.02
CA ASN A 368 29.28 0.58 -16.23
C ASN A 368 29.13 0.01 -17.66
N GLU A 369 29.89 0.52 -18.64
CA GLU A 369 29.97 -0.02 -20.00
C GLU A 369 31.08 -1.07 -20.11
N ILE A 370 32.16 -0.94 -19.32
CA ILE A 370 33.31 -1.84 -19.30
C ILE A 370 33.01 -3.13 -18.53
N ILE A 371 32.32 -3.05 -17.39
CA ILE A 371 31.92 -4.21 -16.58
C ILE A 371 30.41 -4.41 -16.74
N ASN A 372 30.03 -5.38 -17.57
CA ASN A 372 28.62 -5.66 -17.86
C ASN A 372 28.08 -6.72 -16.87
N LEU A 373 27.17 -6.28 -15.98
CA LEU A 373 26.50 -7.13 -15.00
C LEU A 373 25.36 -7.99 -15.59
N SER A 374 24.93 -7.77 -16.83
CA SER A 374 23.84 -8.52 -17.47
C SER A 374 24.32 -9.73 -18.29
N LEU A 375 25.62 -10.05 -18.25
CA LEU A 375 26.20 -11.21 -18.95
C LEU A 375 25.82 -12.55 -18.30
N SER A 376 25.81 -13.62 -19.10
CA SER A 376 25.55 -14.98 -18.60
C SER A 376 26.58 -15.40 -17.54
N ASN A 377 26.10 -16.03 -16.47
CA ASN A 377 26.86 -16.19 -15.21
C ASN A 377 27.26 -17.64 -14.89
N GLY A 378 27.20 -18.53 -15.87
CA GLY A 378 27.52 -19.96 -15.72
C GLY A 378 26.42 -20.82 -15.10
N ALA A 379 25.24 -20.25 -14.82
CA ALA A 379 24.15 -21.00 -14.23
C ALA A 379 23.61 -22.10 -15.16
N THR A 380 23.03 -23.14 -14.54
CA THR A 380 22.32 -24.21 -15.23
C THR A 380 20.83 -23.85 -15.31
N LEU A 381 20.28 -23.86 -16.52
CA LEU A 381 18.85 -23.80 -16.78
C LEU A 381 18.29 -25.23 -16.82
N ASP A 382 17.16 -25.48 -16.15
CA ASP A 382 16.44 -26.74 -16.24
C ASP A 382 15.26 -26.60 -17.24
N GLU A 383 15.41 -27.19 -18.42
CA GLU A 383 14.33 -27.27 -19.45
C GLU A 383 13.53 -28.58 -19.32
N GLY A 384 13.40 -29.14 -18.11
CA GLY A 384 12.53 -30.26 -17.78
C GLY A 384 13.29 -31.58 -17.67
N ASP A 385 13.50 -32.27 -18.78
CA ASP A 385 14.29 -33.52 -18.82
C ASP A 385 15.79 -33.25 -19.13
N GLN A 386 16.18 -31.98 -19.34
CA GLN A 386 17.55 -31.58 -19.70
C GLN A 386 18.03 -30.33 -18.98
N ASN A 387 19.22 -30.46 -18.37
CA ASN A 387 19.97 -29.35 -17.78
C ASN A 387 20.89 -28.71 -18.82
N VAL A 388 20.67 -27.44 -19.14
CA VAL A 388 21.49 -26.64 -20.06
C VAL A 388 22.41 -25.72 -19.23
N VAL A 389 23.71 -26.02 -19.20
CA VAL A 389 24.70 -25.15 -18.55
C VAL A 389 25.05 -23.99 -19.48
N LEU A 390 24.75 -22.76 -19.08
CA LEU A 390 25.15 -21.56 -19.82
C LEU A 390 26.67 -21.33 -19.68
N PRO A 391 27.32 -20.67 -20.66
CA PRO A 391 28.66 -20.14 -20.44
C PRO A 391 28.67 -19.09 -19.31
N ASN A 392 29.84 -18.85 -18.72
CA ASN A 392 30.03 -17.78 -17.72
C ASN A 392 30.74 -16.57 -18.36
N GLU A 393 30.05 -15.93 -19.30
CA GLU A 393 30.55 -14.72 -19.99
C GLU A 393 30.86 -13.59 -19.00
N PHE A 394 30.13 -13.50 -17.87
CA PHE A 394 30.39 -12.55 -16.80
C PHE A 394 31.81 -12.69 -16.22
N ILE A 395 32.30 -13.90 -16.01
CA ILE A 395 33.68 -14.13 -15.54
C ILE A 395 34.71 -14.09 -16.68
N GLU A 396 34.34 -14.49 -17.90
CA GLU A 396 35.24 -14.38 -19.06
C GLU A 396 35.62 -12.92 -19.39
N GLN A 397 34.75 -11.94 -19.09
CA GLN A 397 35.04 -10.52 -19.36
C GLN A 397 36.32 -10.05 -18.64
N PHE A 398 36.59 -10.53 -17.43
CA PHE A 398 37.80 -10.16 -16.65
C PHE A 398 39.10 -10.78 -17.19
N LYS A 399 39.04 -11.64 -18.22
CA LYS A 399 40.24 -12.26 -18.83
C LYS A 399 40.77 -11.49 -20.03
N THR A 400 39.99 -10.56 -20.61
CA THR A 400 40.33 -9.80 -21.82
C THR A 400 39.87 -8.33 -21.74
N GLY A 401 40.34 -7.49 -22.68
CA GLY A 401 39.90 -6.09 -22.79
C GLY A 401 40.16 -5.21 -21.55
N GLN A 402 39.41 -4.11 -21.44
CA GLN A 402 39.55 -3.14 -20.35
C GLN A 402 39.10 -3.69 -18.99
N ALA A 403 38.12 -4.59 -18.96
CA ALA A 403 37.68 -5.24 -17.73
C ALA A 403 38.82 -6.03 -17.06
N LYS A 404 39.70 -6.67 -17.84
CA LYS A 404 40.93 -7.30 -17.33
C LYS A 404 41.94 -6.30 -16.75
N GLU A 405 42.11 -5.14 -17.38
CA GLU A 405 43.06 -4.11 -16.91
C GLU A 405 42.62 -3.58 -15.55
N ILE A 406 41.32 -3.32 -15.39
CA ILE A 406 40.68 -2.92 -14.14
C ILE A 406 40.79 -4.03 -13.08
N ASP A 407 40.44 -5.27 -13.43
CA ASP A 407 40.57 -6.43 -12.55
C ASP A 407 42.02 -6.58 -12.04
N THR A 408 43.01 -6.53 -12.95
CA THR A 408 44.43 -6.62 -12.61
C THR A 408 44.86 -5.48 -11.66
N ALA A 409 44.40 -4.25 -11.89
CA ALA A 409 44.70 -3.10 -11.06
C ALA A 409 44.08 -3.19 -9.65
N ILE A 410 42.93 -3.84 -9.51
CA ILE A 410 42.28 -4.10 -8.21
C ILE A 410 42.98 -5.25 -7.50
N CYS A 411 43.11 -6.42 -8.15
CA CYS A 411 43.69 -7.61 -7.52
C CYS A 411 45.14 -7.40 -7.08
N ALA A 412 45.89 -6.52 -7.75
CA ALA A 412 47.24 -6.13 -7.33
C ALA A 412 47.27 -5.24 -6.06
N LYS A 413 46.16 -4.59 -5.69
CA LYS A 413 46.00 -3.75 -4.49
C LYS A 413 45.28 -4.46 -3.34
N THR A 414 44.60 -5.59 -3.58
CA THR A 414 43.77 -6.30 -2.58
C THR A 414 44.36 -7.63 -2.09
N ASP A 415 45.67 -7.86 -2.26
CA ASP A 415 46.35 -9.16 -2.02
C ASP A 415 45.74 -10.34 -2.81
N GLY A 416 45.24 -10.05 -4.02
CA GLY A 416 44.51 -10.97 -4.88
C GLY A 416 43.00 -10.70 -4.90
N CYS A 417 42.30 -11.30 -5.87
CA CYS A 417 40.84 -11.32 -5.93
C CYS A 417 40.31 -12.71 -5.65
N ASN A 418 39.12 -12.82 -5.05
CA ASN A 418 38.51 -14.12 -4.77
C ASN A 418 38.09 -14.85 -6.06
N GLU A 419 38.08 -16.19 -6.00
CA GLU A 419 37.55 -17.02 -7.07
C GLU A 419 36.03 -16.83 -7.23
N ALA A 420 35.51 -17.18 -8.42
CA ALA A 420 34.09 -17.02 -8.71
C ALA A 420 33.24 -18.00 -7.87
N ARG A 421 32.16 -17.47 -7.26
CA ARG A 421 31.15 -18.31 -6.60
C ARG A 421 30.34 -19.08 -7.64
N TRP A 422 30.18 -20.39 -7.43
CA TRP A 422 29.24 -21.20 -8.22
C TRP A 422 27.80 -20.90 -7.79
N PHE A 423 26.96 -20.51 -8.74
CA PHE A 423 25.52 -20.34 -8.55
C PHE A 423 24.75 -21.48 -9.21
N SER A 424 23.84 -22.11 -8.46
CA SER A 424 22.83 -23.00 -9.00
C SER A 424 21.50 -22.25 -9.01
N LEU A 425 20.99 -21.92 -10.19
CA LEU A 425 19.60 -21.50 -10.34
C LEU A 425 18.73 -22.75 -10.15
N THR A 426 18.11 -22.91 -8.98
CA THR A 426 17.05 -23.89 -8.80
C THR A 426 15.76 -23.33 -9.37
N THR A 427 15.57 -23.42 -10.68
CA THR A 427 14.26 -23.26 -11.31
C THR A 427 13.34 -24.37 -10.81
N ARG A 428 12.31 -24.02 -10.03
CA ARG A 428 11.32 -24.99 -9.55
C ARG A 428 10.27 -25.26 -10.63
N ASN A 429 9.90 -26.53 -10.73
CA ASN A 429 9.03 -27.05 -11.77
C ASN A 429 7.60 -26.47 -11.62
N VAL A 430 7.05 -25.91 -12.70
CA VAL A 430 5.86 -25.01 -12.69
C VAL A 430 4.51 -25.76 -12.53
N ASN A 431 4.53 -27.09 -12.32
CA ASN A 431 3.33 -27.93 -12.43
C ASN A 431 2.63 -28.34 -11.12
N ASP A 432 3.04 -27.79 -9.97
CA ASP A 432 2.17 -27.61 -8.79
C ASP A 432 2.74 -26.47 -7.91
N GLY A 433 2.08 -25.31 -7.96
CA GLY A 433 2.59 -24.05 -7.39
C GLY A 433 2.63 -24.00 -5.86
N GLN A 434 3.55 -23.20 -5.32
CA GLN A 434 3.73 -23.03 -3.87
C GLN A 434 2.52 -22.36 -3.23
N ILE A 435 1.90 -21.38 -3.90
CA ILE A 435 0.69 -20.71 -3.43
C ILE A 435 -0.48 -21.71 -3.35
N GLN A 436 -0.68 -22.51 -4.40
CA GLN A 436 -1.71 -23.56 -4.43
C GLN A 436 -1.51 -24.57 -3.28
N GLY A 437 -0.27 -25.00 -3.03
CA GLY A 437 0.06 -25.89 -1.91
C GLY A 437 -0.25 -25.29 -0.53
N VAL A 438 -0.01 -23.99 -0.34
CA VAL A 438 -0.39 -23.30 0.92
C VAL A 438 -1.91 -23.22 1.06
N ILE A 439 -2.64 -22.90 0.00
CA ILE A 439 -4.11 -22.84 0.02
C ILE A 439 -4.70 -24.22 0.34
N ASN A 440 -4.22 -25.28 -0.31
CA ASN A 440 -4.68 -26.65 -0.08
C ASN A 440 -4.51 -27.08 1.40
N LYS A 441 -3.39 -26.73 2.04
CA LYS A 441 -3.17 -26.98 3.47
C LYS A 441 -4.16 -26.22 4.35
N LEU A 442 -4.34 -24.93 4.10
CA LEU A 442 -5.23 -24.09 4.90
C LEU A 442 -6.71 -24.51 4.75
N TRP A 443 -7.12 -24.91 3.56
CA TRP A 443 -8.46 -25.40 3.25
C TRP A 443 -8.63 -26.91 3.59
N GLY A 444 -7.57 -27.61 4.01
CA GLY A 444 -7.64 -29.04 4.33
C GLY A 444 -8.02 -29.94 3.14
N VAL A 445 -7.56 -29.56 1.95
CA VAL A 445 -7.55 -30.41 0.75
C VAL A 445 -6.44 -31.46 0.88
N ASP A 446 -5.31 -31.09 1.49
CA ASP A 446 -4.24 -32.03 1.86
C ASP A 446 -4.71 -32.92 3.03
N GLU A 447 -4.59 -34.25 2.90
CA GLU A 447 -5.08 -35.23 3.89
C GLU A 447 -4.43 -35.09 5.28
N ASP A 448 -3.21 -34.54 5.35
CA ASP A 448 -2.50 -34.26 6.60
C ASP A 448 -3.06 -33.04 7.37
N TYR A 449 -3.94 -32.25 6.77
CA TYR A 449 -4.57 -31.06 7.37
C TYR A 449 -6.06 -31.30 7.64
N LYS A 450 -6.69 -30.48 8.49
CA LYS A 450 -8.09 -30.67 8.87
C LYS A 450 -9.01 -30.17 7.75
N SER A 451 -9.84 -31.04 7.18
CA SER A 451 -10.71 -30.71 6.04
C SER A 451 -11.67 -29.55 6.31
N VAL A 452 -11.72 -28.58 5.39
CA VAL A 452 -12.62 -27.41 5.39
C VAL A 452 -13.38 -27.38 4.07
N THR A 453 -14.72 -27.45 4.11
CA THR A 453 -15.59 -27.46 2.92
C THR A 453 -16.34 -26.16 2.72
N LYS A 454 -16.55 -25.39 3.81
CA LYS A 454 -17.29 -24.13 3.81
C LYS A 454 -16.55 -23.06 4.60
N PHE A 455 -16.30 -21.90 4.01
CA PHE A 455 -15.82 -20.72 4.73
C PHE A 455 -16.97 -19.82 5.16
N HIS A 456 -17.04 -19.47 6.45
CA HIS A 456 -18.06 -18.57 6.99
C HIS A 456 -17.62 -17.10 6.87
N VAL A 457 -18.39 -16.29 6.16
CA VAL A 457 -18.22 -14.83 6.07
C VAL A 457 -19.27 -14.13 6.94
N PHE A 458 -18.81 -13.46 7.99
CA PHE A 458 -19.67 -12.64 8.87
C PHE A 458 -20.31 -11.48 8.11
N HIS A 459 -21.53 -11.10 8.50
CA HIS A 459 -22.21 -9.89 7.99
C HIS A 459 -22.05 -8.69 8.95
N ASP A 460 -22.15 -7.47 8.43
CA ASP A 460 -22.12 -6.23 9.24
C ASP A 460 -23.14 -6.24 10.39
N SER A 461 -22.77 -5.75 11.56
CA SER A 461 -23.69 -5.53 12.69
C SER A 461 -24.49 -4.24 12.50
N THR A 462 -25.53 -4.31 11.66
CA THR A 462 -26.53 -3.25 11.46
C THR A 462 -27.91 -3.73 11.93
N ASN A 463 -28.93 -2.87 11.81
CA ASN A 463 -30.30 -3.20 12.21
C ASN A 463 -31.34 -2.57 11.26
N PHE A 464 -31.02 -2.47 9.97
CA PHE A 464 -31.91 -1.80 9.00
C PHE A 464 -33.16 -2.65 8.78
N TYR A 465 -34.31 -2.13 9.25
CA TYR A 465 -35.59 -2.86 9.27
C TYR A 465 -35.51 -4.24 9.94
N GLY A 466 -34.70 -4.36 11.00
CA GLY A 466 -34.45 -5.62 11.73
C GLY A 466 -33.48 -6.57 11.03
N SER A 467 -32.80 -6.13 9.98
CA SER A 467 -31.92 -6.96 9.14
C SER A 467 -30.45 -6.65 9.44
N THR A 468 -29.61 -7.70 9.38
CA THR A 468 -28.15 -7.56 9.37
C THR A 468 -27.68 -6.93 8.04
N GLY A 469 -26.43 -6.45 7.98
CA GLY A 469 -25.89 -5.84 6.76
C GLY A 469 -25.24 -6.85 5.80
N ASN A 470 -24.29 -6.39 4.99
CA ASN A 470 -23.71 -7.20 3.91
C ASN A 470 -22.60 -8.13 4.42
N ALA A 471 -22.24 -9.14 3.60
CA ALA A 471 -21.13 -10.06 3.85
C ALA A 471 -19.79 -9.31 3.88
N ARG A 472 -19.18 -9.20 5.07
CA ARG A 472 -18.13 -8.23 5.35
C ARG A 472 -16.76 -8.89 5.55
N GLY A 473 -15.85 -8.58 4.63
CA GLY A 473 -14.42 -8.84 4.75
C GLY A 473 -13.62 -7.59 4.39
N GLN A 474 -12.59 -7.24 5.17
CA GLN A 474 -11.63 -6.22 4.81
C GLN A 474 -10.87 -6.64 3.54
N ALA A 475 -11.09 -5.92 2.44
CA ALA A 475 -10.36 -6.16 1.20
C ALA A 475 -8.87 -5.85 1.40
N VAL A 476 -8.04 -6.81 1.04
CA VAL A 476 -6.58 -6.74 1.03
C VAL A 476 -6.13 -6.78 -0.43
N VAL A 477 -5.06 -6.07 -0.76
CA VAL A 477 -4.45 -6.09 -2.09
C VAL A 477 -3.00 -6.51 -1.91
N ASN A 478 -2.59 -7.52 -2.67
CA ASN A 478 -1.20 -7.93 -2.75
C ASN A 478 -0.50 -6.94 -3.69
N VAL A 479 0.42 -6.13 -3.17
CA VAL A 479 1.11 -5.08 -3.92
C VAL A 479 2.47 -5.52 -4.46
N SER A 480 2.97 -6.67 -4.00
CA SER A 480 4.15 -7.34 -4.56
C SER A 480 4.03 -8.87 -4.51
N ASN A 481 4.94 -9.56 -5.21
CA ASN A 481 5.15 -11.01 -5.14
C ASN A 481 5.65 -11.50 -3.76
N ALA A 482 5.88 -10.62 -2.78
CA ALA A 482 6.03 -11.03 -1.38
C ALA A 482 4.69 -11.49 -0.75
N ALA A 483 3.56 -11.26 -1.42
CA ALA A 483 2.22 -11.59 -0.93
C ALA A 483 1.32 -12.31 -1.95
N PHE A 484 0.40 -13.13 -1.44
CA PHE A 484 -0.54 -13.91 -2.24
C PHE A 484 -1.91 -14.09 -1.55
N PRO A 485 -3.00 -14.35 -2.32
CA PRO A 485 -4.33 -14.51 -1.75
C PRO A 485 -4.48 -15.89 -1.10
N ILE A 486 -5.15 -15.95 0.04
CA ILE A 486 -5.59 -17.19 0.68
C ILE A 486 -7.09 -17.43 0.46
N LEU A 487 -7.87 -16.35 0.34
CA LEU A 487 -9.29 -16.44 0.02
C LEU A 487 -9.81 -15.19 -0.70
N MET A 488 -10.38 -15.42 -1.88
CA MET A 488 -11.12 -14.46 -2.70
C MET A 488 -12.53 -15.03 -2.90
N ALA A 489 -13.54 -14.17 -2.77
CA ALA A 489 -14.92 -14.56 -3.07
C ALA A 489 -15.20 -14.45 -4.57
N ARG A 490 -16.02 -15.36 -5.10
CA ARG A 490 -16.48 -15.32 -6.49
C ARG A 490 -17.40 -14.11 -6.73
N ASN A 491 -17.23 -13.49 -7.89
CA ASN A 491 -17.93 -12.28 -8.33
C ASN A 491 -18.89 -12.53 -9.50
N ASP A 492 -18.95 -13.77 -10.01
CA ASP A 492 -19.88 -14.13 -11.07
C ASP A 492 -21.33 -14.24 -10.56
N LYS A 493 -22.31 -14.15 -11.48
CA LYS A 493 -23.74 -14.21 -11.13
C LYS A 493 -24.22 -15.57 -10.60
N ASN A 494 -23.38 -16.60 -10.56
CA ASN A 494 -23.69 -17.91 -9.98
C ASN A 494 -22.83 -18.18 -8.71
N TYR A 495 -22.30 -17.15 -8.04
CA TYR A 495 -21.29 -17.31 -6.97
C TYR A 495 -21.72 -18.23 -5.82
N TRP A 496 -23.02 -18.31 -5.51
CA TRP A 496 -23.57 -19.13 -4.42
C TRP A 496 -23.65 -20.63 -4.75
N LEU A 497 -23.54 -21.01 -6.02
CA LEU A 497 -23.54 -22.39 -6.49
C LEU A 497 -22.13 -22.96 -6.49
N ALA A 498 -21.97 -24.21 -6.06
CA ALA A 498 -20.68 -24.92 -6.08
C ALA A 498 -20.25 -25.27 -7.52
N PHE A 499 -18.96 -25.50 -7.73
CA PHE A 499 -18.49 -26.05 -9.00
C PHE A 499 -19.08 -27.45 -9.23
N GLY A 500 -19.46 -27.74 -10.47
CA GLY A 500 -20.20 -28.94 -10.83
C GLY A 500 -21.73 -28.83 -10.72
N GLU A 501 -22.28 -27.90 -9.93
CA GLU A 501 -23.73 -27.65 -9.88
C GLU A 501 -24.22 -26.99 -11.18
N LYS A 502 -25.52 -27.11 -11.47
CA LYS A 502 -26.13 -26.50 -12.66
C LYS A 502 -26.23 -24.98 -12.50
N ARG A 503 -25.60 -24.23 -13.42
CA ARG A 503 -25.68 -22.75 -13.44
C ARG A 503 -27.13 -22.31 -13.54
N ALA A 504 -27.48 -21.31 -12.77
CA ALA A 504 -28.76 -20.66 -12.87
C ALA A 504 -28.75 -19.63 -14.01
N TRP A 505 -27.71 -18.80 -14.14
CA TRP A 505 -27.51 -17.86 -15.25
C TRP A 505 -26.55 -18.40 -16.30
N ASP A 506 -26.86 -18.20 -17.58
CA ASP A 506 -25.94 -18.42 -18.69
C ASP A 506 -24.84 -17.34 -18.77
N LYS A 507 -23.89 -17.51 -19.71
CA LYS A 507 -22.79 -16.55 -19.97
C LYS A 507 -23.25 -15.17 -20.44
N ASN A 508 -24.48 -15.04 -20.93
CA ASN A 508 -25.10 -13.77 -21.31
C ASN A 508 -25.93 -13.18 -20.17
N GLU A 509 -25.90 -13.77 -18.97
CA GLU A 509 -26.74 -13.41 -17.81
C GLU A 509 -28.25 -13.56 -18.07
N LEU A 510 -28.64 -14.58 -18.83
CA LEU A 510 -30.03 -14.95 -19.09
C LEU A 510 -30.35 -16.28 -18.39
N ALA A 511 -31.62 -16.48 -18.04
CA ALA A 511 -32.09 -17.76 -17.52
C ALA A 511 -32.24 -18.76 -18.67
N TYR A 512 -31.96 -20.03 -18.39
CA TYR A 512 -32.10 -21.10 -19.37
C TYR A 512 -33.58 -21.36 -19.69
N ILE A 513 -33.92 -21.36 -20.98
CA ILE A 513 -35.24 -21.78 -21.46
C ILE A 513 -35.20 -23.31 -21.67
N THR A 514 -35.62 -24.05 -20.64
CA THR A 514 -35.65 -25.53 -20.61
C THR A 514 -36.96 -26.13 -21.13
N GLU A 515 -37.99 -25.31 -21.35
CA GLU A 515 -39.30 -25.77 -21.80
C GLU A 515 -39.27 -26.40 -23.21
N ALA A 516 -40.03 -27.47 -23.41
CA ALA A 516 -40.17 -28.08 -24.74
C ALA A 516 -40.84 -27.07 -25.71
N PRO A 517 -40.35 -26.92 -26.96
CA PRO A 517 -39.48 -27.85 -27.68
C PRO A 517 -37.96 -27.59 -27.57
N SER A 518 -37.49 -26.76 -26.64
CA SER A 518 -36.05 -26.51 -26.42
C SER A 518 -35.30 -27.80 -26.11
N ILE A 519 -34.04 -27.90 -26.57
CA ILE A 519 -33.08 -28.93 -26.14
C ILE A 519 -31.95 -28.36 -25.29
N VAL A 520 -32.01 -27.07 -24.93
CA VAL A 520 -30.98 -26.40 -24.14
C VAL A 520 -30.86 -27.05 -22.76
N ARG A 521 -29.64 -27.46 -22.41
CA ARG A 521 -29.32 -28.01 -21.09
C ARG A 521 -28.49 -26.98 -20.32
N PRO A 522 -28.84 -26.67 -19.05
CA PRO A 522 -28.02 -25.78 -18.24
C PRO A 522 -26.59 -26.33 -18.08
N GLU A 523 -25.61 -25.46 -18.29
CA GLU A 523 -24.19 -25.76 -18.12
C GLU A 523 -23.87 -25.92 -16.62
N ASN A 524 -22.77 -26.60 -16.28
CA ASN A 524 -22.31 -26.66 -14.89
C ASN A 524 -21.51 -25.39 -14.55
N VAL A 525 -21.53 -24.94 -13.30
CA VAL A 525 -20.61 -23.91 -12.81
C VAL A 525 -19.19 -24.50 -12.89
N THR A 526 -18.26 -23.78 -13.51
CA THR A 526 -16.89 -24.24 -13.75
C THR A 526 -15.89 -23.11 -13.55
N ARG A 527 -14.65 -23.49 -13.21
CA ARG A 527 -13.49 -22.58 -13.12
C ARG A 527 -13.28 -21.70 -14.36
N GLU A 528 -13.67 -22.21 -15.54
CA GLU A 528 -13.50 -21.54 -16.85
C GLU A 528 -14.34 -20.27 -17.01
N THR A 529 -15.40 -20.11 -16.22
CA THR A 529 -16.28 -18.93 -16.24
C THR A 529 -16.31 -18.18 -14.91
N ALA A 530 -15.55 -18.62 -13.92
CA ALA A 530 -15.52 -17.99 -12.60
C ALA A 530 -14.67 -16.71 -12.62
N THR A 531 -15.20 -15.64 -12.05
CA THR A 531 -14.49 -14.40 -11.77
C THR A 531 -14.46 -14.14 -10.27
N PHE A 532 -13.50 -13.37 -9.79
CA PHE A 532 -13.24 -13.20 -8.36
C PHE A 532 -13.07 -11.71 -7.98
N ASN A 533 -13.47 -11.39 -6.75
CA ASN A 533 -13.20 -10.11 -6.11
C ASN A 533 -11.78 -10.08 -5.51
N LEU A 534 -11.32 -8.91 -5.07
CA LEU A 534 -10.07 -8.79 -4.28
C LEU A 534 -10.08 -9.75 -3.08
N PRO A 535 -8.93 -10.27 -2.65
CA PRO A 535 -8.87 -11.12 -1.48
C PRO A 535 -9.30 -10.38 -0.22
N PHE A 536 -9.90 -11.11 0.71
CA PHE A 536 -10.17 -10.65 2.07
C PHE A 536 -9.45 -11.50 3.13
N ILE A 537 -8.67 -12.49 2.65
CA ILE A 537 -7.59 -13.14 3.37
C ILE A 537 -6.38 -13.19 2.44
N SER A 538 -5.26 -12.61 2.89
CA SER A 538 -3.97 -12.68 2.20
C SER A 538 -2.86 -13.04 3.18
N LEU A 539 -1.80 -13.62 2.63
CA LEU A 539 -0.54 -13.89 3.33
C LEU A 539 0.57 -13.07 2.66
N GLY A 540 1.32 -12.32 3.46
CA GLY A 540 2.55 -11.65 3.06
C GLY A 540 3.77 -12.24 3.77
N GLN A 541 4.96 -12.08 3.19
CA GLN A 541 6.22 -12.55 3.74
C GLN A 541 7.15 -11.39 4.10
N VAL A 542 7.78 -11.44 5.28
CA VAL A 542 8.81 -10.48 5.71
C VAL A 542 10.03 -11.26 6.19
N GLY A 543 11.11 -11.20 5.42
CA GLY A 543 12.29 -12.06 5.64
C GLY A 543 11.89 -13.54 5.57
N LYS A 544 12.01 -14.24 6.72
CA LYS A 544 11.58 -15.64 6.91
C LYS A 544 10.18 -15.79 7.54
N GLY A 545 9.61 -14.69 8.03
CA GLY A 545 8.34 -14.65 8.75
C GLY A 545 7.15 -14.40 7.86
N LYS A 546 5.96 -14.48 8.46
CA LYS A 546 4.67 -14.44 7.74
C LYS A 546 3.70 -13.46 8.41
N LEU A 547 3.03 -12.63 7.62
CA LEU A 547 1.95 -11.77 8.06
C LEU A 547 0.64 -12.23 7.38
N MET A 548 -0.30 -12.77 8.16
CA MET A 548 -1.63 -13.10 7.66
C MET A 548 -2.65 -12.05 8.12
N VAL A 549 -3.51 -11.62 7.20
CA VAL A 549 -4.65 -10.76 7.49
C VAL A 549 -5.93 -11.54 7.19
N ILE A 550 -6.88 -11.58 8.13
CA ILE A 550 -8.24 -12.11 7.95
C ILE A 550 -9.24 -11.00 8.26
N GLY A 551 -10.01 -10.56 7.27
CA GLY A 551 -10.72 -9.29 7.31
C GLY A 551 -11.98 -9.16 8.19
N ASN A 552 -12.05 -9.70 9.41
CA ASN A 552 -13.14 -9.43 10.35
C ASN A 552 -12.76 -9.67 11.83
N PRO A 553 -13.07 -8.76 12.78
CA PRO A 553 -12.78 -8.95 14.21
C PRO A 553 -13.50 -10.16 14.83
N HIS A 554 -14.66 -10.56 14.30
CA HIS A 554 -15.40 -11.71 14.83
C HIS A 554 -14.67 -13.05 14.60
N TYR A 555 -13.66 -13.16 13.74
CA TYR A 555 -12.89 -14.39 13.59
C TYR A 555 -12.17 -14.80 14.87
N ASN A 556 -11.79 -13.84 15.73
CA ASN A 556 -11.25 -14.11 17.08
C ASN A 556 -12.19 -14.94 17.96
N SER A 557 -13.51 -14.85 17.74
CA SER A 557 -14.50 -15.57 18.55
C SER A 557 -14.48 -17.09 18.32
N ILE A 558 -14.01 -17.54 17.15
CA ILE A 558 -13.81 -18.96 16.82
C ILE A 558 -12.72 -19.58 17.72
N LEU A 559 -11.69 -18.81 18.09
CA LEU A 559 -10.64 -19.28 18.99
C LEU A 559 -11.18 -19.57 20.40
N ARG A 560 -12.24 -18.87 20.84
CA ARG A 560 -12.90 -19.11 22.14
C ARG A 560 -14.04 -20.12 22.09
N CYS A 561 -14.91 -20.07 21.08
CA CYS A 561 -16.01 -21.02 20.89
C CYS A 561 -16.09 -21.46 19.41
N PRO A 562 -15.30 -22.47 19.01
CA PRO A 562 -15.11 -22.80 17.60
C PRO A 562 -16.34 -23.38 16.89
N ASN A 563 -17.37 -23.75 17.64
CA ASN A 563 -18.65 -24.26 17.16
C ASN A 563 -19.85 -23.39 17.63
N GLY A 564 -19.59 -22.20 18.17
CA GLY A 564 -20.61 -21.31 18.74
C GLY A 564 -20.30 -19.83 18.53
N TYR A 565 -19.85 -19.49 17.32
CA TYR A 565 -19.33 -18.18 16.94
C TYR A 565 -20.30 -17.40 16.02
N SER A 566 -21.15 -18.09 15.26
CA SER A 566 -21.89 -17.50 14.12
C SER A 566 -22.95 -16.48 14.53
N TRP A 567 -23.76 -16.79 15.55
CA TRP A 567 -24.92 -15.98 15.93
C TRP A 567 -25.37 -16.27 17.37
N GLU A 568 -25.57 -15.21 18.17
CA GLU A 568 -25.90 -15.30 19.61
C GLU A 568 -24.93 -16.22 20.39
N GLY A 569 -23.65 -16.19 19.98
CA GLY A 569 -22.55 -16.88 20.62
C GLY A 569 -22.09 -16.17 21.90
N GLY A 570 -21.19 -16.82 22.65
CA GLY A 570 -20.65 -16.26 23.88
C GLY A 570 -20.13 -17.32 24.84
N VAL A 571 -19.56 -16.86 25.95
CA VAL A 571 -19.07 -17.69 27.06
C VAL A 571 -19.90 -17.38 28.31
N ASP A 572 -20.36 -18.42 29.00
CA ASP A 572 -21.15 -18.31 30.23
C ASP A 572 -20.30 -18.00 31.48
N LYS A 573 -20.94 -17.89 32.64
CA LYS A 573 -20.26 -17.60 33.92
C LYS A 573 -19.30 -18.70 34.39
N SER A 574 -19.34 -19.88 33.80
CA SER A 574 -18.45 -21.01 34.11
C SER A 574 -17.28 -21.14 33.14
N GLY A 575 -17.19 -20.27 32.12
CA GLY A 575 -16.18 -20.35 31.07
C GLY A 575 -16.57 -21.29 29.92
N GLN A 576 -17.83 -21.76 29.86
CA GLN A 576 -18.31 -22.66 28.80
C GLN A 576 -19.03 -21.91 27.69
N CYS A 577 -18.94 -22.43 26.46
CA CYS A 577 -19.60 -21.83 25.31
C CYS A 577 -21.14 -21.95 25.39
N MET A 578 -21.85 -20.83 25.23
CA MET A 578 -23.31 -20.78 25.27
C MET A 578 -23.98 -21.51 24.09
N ARG A 579 -23.24 -21.72 23.00
CA ARG A 579 -23.69 -22.34 21.74
C ARG A 579 -22.65 -23.34 21.25
N ASN A 580 -23.12 -24.36 20.53
CA ASN A 580 -22.30 -25.44 19.96
C ASN A 580 -22.97 -26.03 18.69
N SER A 581 -23.52 -25.16 17.84
CA SER A 581 -24.34 -25.52 16.67
C SER A 581 -23.65 -25.34 15.31
N ASP A 582 -22.52 -24.63 15.27
CA ASP A 582 -21.80 -24.35 14.02
C ASP A 582 -20.98 -25.57 13.58
N SER A 583 -20.74 -25.69 12.28
CA SER A 583 -19.92 -26.77 11.73
C SER A 583 -18.45 -26.66 12.15
N ASN A 584 -17.72 -27.77 12.02
CA ASN A 584 -16.28 -27.80 12.30
C ASN A 584 -15.42 -27.07 11.25
N ASP A 585 -15.98 -26.62 10.13
CA ASP A 585 -15.18 -26.02 9.04
C ASP A 585 -14.30 -24.86 9.53
N MET A 586 -14.88 -23.88 10.22
CA MET A 586 -14.11 -22.74 10.73
C MET A 586 -13.16 -23.10 11.88
N LYS A 587 -13.48 -24.13 12.66
CA LYS A 587 -12.56 -24.71 13.65
C LYS A 587 -11.32 -25.26 12.94
N HIS A 588 -11.53 -26.11 11.94
CA HIS A 588 -10.49 -26.75 11.15
C HIS A 588 -9.65 -25.71 10.39
N PHE A 589 -10.27 -24.69 9.81
CA PHE A 589 -9.57 -23.57 9.18
C PHE A 589 -8.63 -22.86 10.16
N MET A 590 -9.11 -22.49 11.35
CA MET A 590 -8.26 -21.86 12.37
C MET A 590 -7.16 -22.80 12.88
N GLN A 591 -7.46 -24.10 13.06
CA GLN A 591 -6.47 -25.12 13.39
C GLN A 591 -5.36 -25.22 12.32
N ASN A 592 -5.72 -25.18 11.03
CA ASN A 592 -4.76 -25.20 9.92
C ASN A 592 -3.94 -23.90 9.86
N VAL A 593 -4.56 -22.73 10.05
CA VAL A 593 -3.88 -21.42 10.10
C VAL A 593 -2.86 -21.37 11.24
N LEU A 594 -3.24 -21.76 12.46
CA LEU A 594 -2.33 -21.74 13.62
C LEU A 594 -1.15 -22.69 13.43
N ARG A 595 -1.38 -23.88 12.87
CA ARG A 595 -0.34 -24.84 12.49
C ARG A 595 0.63 -24.28 11.44
N TYR A 596 0.08 -23.73 10.35
CA TYR A 596 0.87 -23.21 9.24
C TYR A 596 1.70 -21.97 9.64
N LEU A 597 1.10 -21.03 10.38
CA LEU A 597 1.81 -19.84 10.83
C LEU A 597 2.86 -20.14 11.92
N SER A 598 2.70 -21.22 12.70
CA SER A 598 3.71 -21.64 13.69
C SER A 598 4.82 -22.55 13.10
N ASP A 599 4.86 -22.76 11.78
CA ASP A 599 5.79 -23.68 11.10
C ASP A 599 5.78 -25.08 11.71
N ASP A 600 4.57 -25.67 11.84
CA ASP A 600 4.31 -27.00 12.40
C ASP A 600 4.76 -27.21 13.88
N LYS A 601 5.25 -26.16 14.58
CA LYS A 601 5.63 -26.23 16.01
C LYS A 601 4.45 -26.58 16.90
N TRP A 602 3.23 -26.22 16.49
CA TRP A 602 1.99 -26.70 17.08
C TRP A 602 1.14 -27.39 16.01
N THR A 603 0.52 -28.51 16.37
CA THR A 603 -0.48 -29.18 15.52
C THR A 603 -1.67 -29.61 16.39
N PRO A 604 -2.89 -29.67 15.84
CA PRO A 604 -4.10 -29.87 16.65
C PRO A 604 -4.17 -31.20 17.40
N ASP A 605 -3.50 -32.24 16.90
CA ASP A 605 -3.56 -33.60 17.45
C ASP A 605 -2.32 -33.97 18.29
N ALA A 606 -1.27 -33.14 18.28
CA ALA A 606 -0.04 -33.40 19.04
C ALA A 606 -0.07 -32.76 20.43
N LYS A 607 0.66 -33.37 21.37
CA LYS A 607 0.91 -32.78 22.71
C LYS A 607 1.97 -31.66 22.69
N ALA A 608 2.16 -31.01 21.54
CA ALA A 608 3.09 -29.90 21.39
C ALA A 608 2.48 -28.63 22.02
N SER A 609 3.32 -27.81 22.64
CA SER A 609 2.91 -26.56 23.27
C SER A 609 3.60 -25.37 22.64
N MET A 610 2.87 -24.28 22.43
CA MET A 610 3.44 -23.00 21.98
C MET A 610 2.85 -21.84 22.78
N THR A 611 3.62 -20.76 22.93
CA THR A 611 3.10 -19.49 23.44
C THR A 611 2.72 -18.59 22.26
N VAL A 612 1.51 -18.02 22.33
CA VAL A 612 1.02 -16.98 21.42
C VAL A 612 1.02 -15.64 22.15
N GLY A 613 1.72 -14.65 21.59
CA GLY A 613 1.66 -13.27 22.07
C GLY A 613 0.42 -12.54 21.56
N THR A 614 -0.18 -11.65 22.34
CA THR A 614 -1.36 -10.88 21.92
C THR A 614 -1.42 -9.48 22.51
N ASN A 615 -2.12 -8.56 21.84
CA ASN A 615 -2.54 -7.26 22.37
C ASN A 615 -4.08 -7.13 22.49
N LEU A 616 -4.80 -8.26 22.35
CA LEU A 616 -6.26 -8.34 22.48
C LEU A 616 -6.65 -8.81 23.89
N ASP A 617 -7.38 -7.98 24.63
CA ASP A 617 -7.93 -8.36 25.94
C ASP A 617 -9.29 -9.06 25.83
N THR A 618 -10.01 -8.86 24.74
CA THR A 618 -11.42 -9.27 24.60
C THR A 618 -11.74 -9.70 23.17
N VAL A 619 -12.52 -10.77 23.04
CA VAL A 619 -13.17 -11.17 21.78
C VAL A 619 -14.66 -10.85 21.81
N TYR A 620 -15.25 -10.72 20.62
CA TYR A 620 -16.66 -10.36 20.46
C TYR A 620 -17.40 -11.35 19.54
N PHE A 621 -18.56 -11.80 19.99
CA PHE A 621 -19.44 -12.74 19.30
C PHE A 621 -20.58 -11.99 18.61
N LYS A 622 -20.88 -12.38 17.37
CA LYS A 622 -21.99 -11.80 16.60
C LYS A 622 -23.33 -12.04 17.30
N ARG A 623 -24.18 -11.02 17.33
CA ARG A 623 -25.56 -11.09 17.85
C ARG A 623 -26.48 -10.17 17.04
N HIS A 624 -27.79 -10.24 17.30
CA HIS A 624 -28.78 -9.42 16.60
C HIS A 624 -28.62 -7.91 16.88
N GLY A 625 -28.69 -7.10 15.81
CA GLY A 625 -28.77 -5.65 15.85
C GLY A 625 -27.43 -4.92 15.72
N GLN A 626 -27.50 -3.59 15.85
CA GLN A 626 -26.36 -2.67 15.69
C GLN A 626 -25.59 -2.53 17.01
N VAL A 627 -24.89 -3.59 17.37
CA VAL A 627 -24.19 -3.76 18.65
C VAL A 627 -22.85 -4.47 18.45
N THR A 628 -21.91 -4.27 19.38
CA THR A 628 -20.60 -4.96 19.35
C THR A 628 -20.76 -6.48 19.42
N GLY A 629 -21.59 -6.97 20.35
CA GLY A 629 -21.77 -8.40 20.53
C GLY A 629 -21.95 -8.80 21.99
N ASN A 630 -21.91 -10.10 22.22
CA ASN A 630 -21.51 -10.64 23.53
C ASN A 630 -19.97 -10.68 23.55
N SER A 631 -19.35 -10.58 24.72
CA SER A 631 -17.88 -10.51 24.83
C SER A 631 -17.33 -11.53 25.83
N ALA A 632 -16.08 -11.93 25.63
CA ALA A 632 -15.32 -12.76 26.56
C ALA A 632 -13.84 -12.37 26.54
N GLU A 633 -13.10 -12.69 27.60
CA GLU A 633 -11.64 -12.57 27.63
C GLU A 633 -11.00 -13.36 26.47
N PHE A 634 -9.92 -12.82 25.90
CA PHE A 634 -9.14 -13.51 24.87
C PHE A 634 -8.52 -14.81 25.41
N GLY A 635 -8.12 -15.72 24.52
CA GLY A 635 -7.67 -17.07 24.87
C GLY A 635 -8.08 -18.12 23.85
N PHE A 636 -7.98 -19.39 24.25
CA PHE A 636 -8.24 -20.54 23.39
C PHE A 636 -9.22 -21.53 24.02
N HIS A 637 -10.07 -22.15 23.20
CA HIS A 637 -10.92 -23.29 23.56
C HIS A 637 -10.05 -24.55 23.78
N PRO A 638 -10.48 -25.55 24.57
CA PRO A 638 -9.78 -26.85 24.67
C PRO A 638 -9.52 -27.57 23.34
N ASP A 639 -10.26 -27.26 22.28
CA ASP A 639 -10.02 -27.75 20.90
C ASP A 639 -8.72 -27.20 20.27
N PHE A 640 -8.09 -26.23 20.92
CA PHE A 640 -6.77 -25.66 20.59
C PHE A 640 -5.78 -25.87 21.76
N ALA A 641 -5.88 -27.00 22.46
CA ALA A 641 -5.04 -27.31 23.62
C ALA A 641 -3.53 -27.23 23.30
N GLY A 642 -2.73 -26.92 24.32
CA GLY A 642 -1.28 -26.72 24.21
C GLY A 642 -0.86 -25.28 23.89
N ILE A 643 -1.80 -24.39 23.52
CA ILE A 643 -1.52 -22.97 23.32
C ILE A 643 -1.65 -22.20 24.65
N SER A 644 -0.57 -21.58 25.10
CA SER A 644 -0.57 -20.56 26.16
C SER A 644 -0.61 -19.15 25.57
N VAL A 645 -1.23 -18.20 26.28
CA VAL A 645 -1.32 -16.80 25.85
C VAL A 645 -0.47 -15.91 26.75
N GLU A 646 0.22 -14.95 26.13
CA GLU A 646 0.97 -13.91 26.81
C GLU A 646 0.53 -12.54 26.28
N HIS A 647 0.08 -11.65 27.17
CA HIS A 647 -0.32 -10.28 26.78
C HIS A 647 0.92 -9.40 26.69
N LEU A 648 1.12 -8.77 25.52
CA LEU A 648 2.29 -7.97 25.19
C LEU A 648 1.97 -6.48 25.23
N SER A 649 2.89 -5.71 25.82
CA SER A 649 2.90 -4.23 25.80
C SER A 649 4.14 -3.65 25.11
N SER A 650 4.98 -4.50 24.52
CA SER A 650 6.18 -4.17 23.73
C SER A 650 6.58 -5.41 22.92
N TYR A 651 7.29 -5.21 21.81
CA TYR A 651 7.66 -6.27 20.86
C TYR A 651 9.19 -6.41 20.67
N GLY A 652 9.98 -5.62 21.41
CA GLY A 652 11.44 -5.72 21.43
C GLY A 652 11.92 -7.10 21.89
N ASP A 653 13.04 -7.55 21.30
CA ASP A 653 13.75 -8.80 21.64
C ASP A 653 12.93 -10.10 21.59
N LEU A 654 11.73 -10.11 20.99
CA LEU A 654 10.94 -11.32 20.80
C LEU A 654 11.72 -12.41 20.02
N ASP A 655 11.58 -13.65 20.51
CA ASP A 655 12.23 -14.85 20.00
C ASP A 655 11.20 -15.79 19.35
N PRO A 656 11.17 -15.90 18.00
CA PRO A 656 10.30 -16.82 17.26
C PRO A 656 10.41 -18.30 17.64
N GLN A 657 11.46 -18.72 18.35
CA GLN A 657 11.57 -20.09 18.84
C GLN A 657 10.70 -20.36 20.07
N LYS A 658 10.48 -19.36 20.92
CA LYS A 658 9.62 -19.46 22.11
C LYS A 658 8.19 -19.02 21.82
N MET A 659 8.05 -17.95 21.06
CA MET A 659 6.77 -17.33 20.71
C MET A 659 6.67 -17.27 19.17
N PRO A 660 6.29 -18.36 18.50
CA PRO A 660 6.31 -18.43 17.03
C PRO A 660 5.18 -17.65 16.34
N LEU A 661 4.14 -17.26 17.08
CA LEU A 661 2.98 -16.55 16.54
C LEU A 661 2.55 -15.43 17.49
N LEU A 662 2.23 -14.27 16.91
CA LEU A 662 1.51 -13.17 17.54
C LEU A 662 0.12 -13.04 16.90
N ILE A 663 -0.91 -12.78 17.71
CA ILE A 663 -2.26 -12.42 17.23
C ILE A 663 -2.53 -10.99 17.69
N LEU A 664 -2.63 -10.04 16.75
CA LEU A 664 -2.62 -8.60 17.04
C LEU A 664 -3.73 -7.85 16.32
N ASN A 665 -4.21 -6.78 16.97
CA ASN A 665 -4.95 -5.69 16.31
C ASN A 665 -4.03 -4.49 16.10
N GLY A 666 -4.23 -3.77 14.99
CA GLY A 666 -3.61 -2.48 14.74
C GLY A 666 -4.26 -1.34 15.52
N PHE A 667 -5.56 -1.43 15.82
CA PHE A 667 -6.34 -0.34 16.42
C PHE A 667 -7.26 -0.80 17.55
N GLU A 668 -7.74 0.16 18.33
CA GLU A 668 -8.89 -0.03 19.20
C GLU A 668 -10.18 -0.11 18.38
N TYR A 669 -11.20 -0.79 18.92
CA TYR A 669 -12.48 -0.93 18.24
C TYR A 669 -13.45 0.23 18.52
N VAL A 670 -14.19 0.65 17.49
CA VAL A 670 -15.38 1.50 17.68
C VAL A 670 -16.49 0.68 18.36
N THR A 671 -16.53 0.78 19.69
CA THR A 671 -17.52 0.08 20.54
C THR A 671 -18.77 0.91 20.80
N GLN A 672 -18.69 2.24 20.71
CA GLN A 672 -19.83 3.14 20.84
C GLN A 672 -20.30 3.62 19.46
N VAL A 673 -21.40 3.03 19.00
CA VAL A 673 -22.26 3.62 17.97
C VAL A 673 -22.94 4.84 18.60
N GLY A 674 -22.55 6.04 18.17
CA GLY A 674 -23.24 7.28 18.53
C GLY A 674 -24.62 7.37 17.87
N GLY A 675 -25.17 8.58 17.75
CA GLY A 675 -26.44 8.81 17.05
C GLY A 675 -26.42 8.57 15.52
N ASP A 676 -25.37 7.94 14.98
CA ASP A 676 -25.23 7.57 13.57
C ASP A 676 -25.76 6.14 13.33
N PRO A 677 -26.93 5.97 12.69
CA PRO A 677 -27.49 4.66 12.41
C PRO A 677 -26.71 3.88 11.33
N TYR A 678 -25.71 4.47 10.66
CA TYR A 678 -24.89 3.80 9.64
C TYR A 678 -23.52 3.31 10.15
N ALA A 679 -23.13 3.65 11.38
CA ALA A 679 -21.85 3.19 11.92
C ALA A 679 -21.88 1.70 12.27
N VAL A 680 -20.96 0.93 11.69
CA VAL A 680 -20.79 -0.50 11.98
C VAL A 680 -19.92 -0.66 13.25
N PRO A 681 -20.41 -1.30 14.32
CA PRO A 681 -19.62 -1.59 15.52
C PRO A 681 -18.43 -2.51 15.22
N LEU A 682 -17.38 -2.44 16.04
CA LEU A 682 -16.14 -3.22 15.91
C LEU A 682 -15.29 -2.98 14.65
N ARG A 683 -15.62 -1.98 13.82
CA ARG A 683 -14.63 -1.42 12.90
C ARG A 683 -13.46 -0.83 13.70
N ALA A 684 -12.27 -0.78 13.09
CA ALA A 684 -11.13 -0.08 13.66
C ALA A 684 -11.45 1.41 13.90
N ASP A 685 -10.91 1.93 14.99
CA ASP A 685 -10.83 3.37 15.25
C ASP A 685 -9.41 3.83 14.89
N THR A 686 -9.20 4.29 13.65
CA THR A 686 -7.87 4.70 13.16
C THR A 686 -7.27 5.89 13.94
N SER A 687 -8.09 6.62 14.71
CA SER A 687 -7.62 7.65 15.64
C SER A 687 -6.98 7.07 16.92
N LYS A 688 -7.11 5.76 17.16
CA LYS A 688 -6.60 5.04 18.34
C LYS A 688 -5.78 3.80 17.94
N PRO A 689 -4.56 3.99 17.40
CA PRO A 689 -3.64 2.90 17.10
C PRO A 689 -3.15 2.22 18.38
N LYS A 690 -2.94 0.90 18.29
CA LYS A 690 -2.35 0.05 19.34
C LYS A 690 -0.87 -0.26 19.10
N LEU A 691 -0.31 0.23 17.99
CA LEU A 691 1.07 -0.02 17.55
C LEU A 691 1.75 1.32 17.24
N SER A 692 2.85 1.62 17.94
CA SER A 692 3.72 2.76 17.62
C SER A 692 4.65 2.46 16.43
N GLN A 693 5.34 3.48 15.93
CA GLN A 693 6.37 3.30 14.89
C GLN A 693 7.54 2.42 15.35
N GLN A 694 7.85 2.39 16.66
CA GLN A 694 8.88 1.51 17.21
C GLN A 694 8.37 0.06 17.31
N ASP A 695 7.13 -0.14 17.79
CA ASP A 695 6.52 -1.47 17.85
C ASP A 695 6.51 -2.14 16.48
N VAL A 696 6.23 -1.37 15.42
CA VAL A 696 6.27 -1.87 14.03
C VAL A 696 7.70 -2.19 13.57
N THR A 697 8.72 -1.47 14.06
CA THR A 697 10.14 -1.79 13.77
C THR A 697 10.50 -3.13 14.38
N ASP A 698 10.11 -3.32 15.64
CA ASP A 698 10.37 -4.54 16.40
C ASP A 698 9.59 -5.74 15.82
N LEU A 699 8.33 -5.54 15.40
CA LEU A 699 7.52 -6.54 14.70
C LEU A 699 8.14 -6.94 13.35
N ILE A 700 8.64 -5.99 12.57
CA ILE A 700 9.37 -6.29 11.32
C ILE A 700 10.66 -7.06 11.61
N ALA A 701 11.39 -6.73 12.68
CA ALA A 701 12.57 -7.48 13.11
C ALA A 701 12.22 -8.91 13.58
N TYR A 702 11.12 -9.08 14.31
CA TYR A 702 10.59 -10.37 14.74
C TYR A 702 10.17 -11.25 13.55
N LEU A 703 9.44 -10.68 12.57
CA LEU A 703 9.11 -11.38 11.33
C LEU A 703 10.38 -11.79 10.56
N ASN A 704 11.36 -10.90 10.41
CA ASN A 704 12.62 -11.22 9.74
C ASN A 704 13.37 -12.42 10.38
N LYS A 705 13.29 -12.57 11.71
CA LYS A 705 13.84 -13.72 12.46
C LYS A 705 13.06 -15.05 12.23
N GLY A 706 11.91 -15.01 11.56
CA GLY A 706 11.04 -16.18 11.30
C GLY A 706 9.81 -16.27 12.21
N GLY A 707 9.42 -15.17 12.87
CA GLY A 707 8.14 -15.09 13.58
C GLY A 707 6.96 -14.92 12.64
N SER A 708 5.74 -15.18 13.13
CA SER A 708 4.51 -14.95 12.37
C SER A 708 3.55 -14.02 13.11
N VAL A 709 2.78 -13.23 12.36
CA VAL A 709 1.76 -12.33 12.89
C VAL A 709 0.43 -12.60 12.18
N LEU A 710 -0.64 -12.71 12.95
CA LEU A 710 -2.01 -12.87 12.47
C LEU A 710 -2.86 -11.67 12.92
N ILE A 711 -3.47 -10.98 11.96
CA ILE A 711 -4.35 -9.82 12.19
C ILE A 711 -5.77 -10.20 11.80
N MET A 712 -6.69 -10.15 12.77
CA MET A 712 -8.12 -10.43 12.58
C MET A 712 -8.91 -9.15 12.85
N GLU A 713 -8.95 -8.27 11.85
CA GLU A 713 -9.46 -6.91 12.01
C GLU A 713 -10.20 -6.42 10.75
N ASN A 714 -11.09 -5.45 10.92
CA ASN A 714 -11.80 -4.79 9.84
C ASN A 714 -11.64 -3.28 9.98
N VAL A 715 -10.83 -2.68 9.11
CA VAL A 715 -10.47 -1.27 9.26
C VAL A 715 -11.63 -0.35 8.90
N MET A 716 -12.23 -0.53 7.71
CA MET A 716 -13.32 0.28 7.13
C MET A 716 -13.08 1.79 6.96
N SER A 717 -12.16 2.40 7.71
CA SER A 717 -11.85 3.83 7.71
C SER A 717 -10.70 4.19 6.76
N ASN A 718 -10.39 5.49 6.69
CA ASN A 718 -9.36 6.04 5.83
C ASN A 718 -7.98 5.93 6.50
N LEU A 719 -7.16 4.97 6.08
CA LEU A 719 -5.80 4.69 6.59
C LEU A 719 -4.76 5.83 6.39
N LYS A 720 -5.18 7.05 6.07
CA LYS A 720 -4.33 8.25 5.91
C LYS A 720 -4.12 9.05 7.18
N GLU A 721 -4.85 8.74 8.24
CA GLU A 721 -4.58 9.38 9.53
C GLU A 721 -3.15 9.03 9.93
N GLU A 722 -2.36 10.02 10.34
CA GLU A 722 -0.95 9.81 10.72
C GLU A 722 -0.81 8.76 11.84
N SER A 723 -1.82 8.67 12.70
CA SER A 723 -2.00 7.60 13.68
C SER A 723 -2.03 6.18 13.09
N ALA A 724 -2.52 6.00 11.85
CA ALA A 724 -2.55 4.71 11.16
C ALA A 724 -1.24 4.35 10.44
N SER A 725 -0.30 5.29 10.32
CA SER A 725 0.94 5.14 9.53
C SER A 725 1.74 3.88 9.88
N GLY A 726 1.90 3.55 11.16
CA GLY A 726 2.62 2.35 11.61
C GLY A 726 1.97 1.04 11.10
N PHE A 727 0.64 0.94 11.17
CA PHE A 727 -0.09 -0.23 10.68
C PHE A 727 0.05 -0.39 9.16
N VAL A 728 -0.05 0.69 8.40
CA VAL A 728 0.18 0.66 6.95
C VAL A 728 1.62 0.25 6.62
N ARG A 729 2.60 0.73 7.39
CA ARG A 729 4.02 0.37 7.25
C ARG A 729 4.27 -1.13 7.46
N LEU A 730 3.56 -1.75 8.42
CA LEU A 730 3.63 -3.20 8.68
C LEU A 730 3.06 -4.02 7.51
N LEU A 731 1.94 -3.58 6.93
CA LEU A 731 1.34 -4.23 5.76
C LEU A 731 2.23 -4.11 4.52
N ASP A 732 2.75 -2.90 4.24
CA ASP A 732 3.60 -2.64 3.07
C ASP A 732 4.90 -3.47 3.12
N ALA A 733 5.51 -3.61 4.30
CA ALA A 733 6.68 -4.46 4.51
C ALA A 733 6.44 -5.92 4.08
N ALA A 734 5.20 -6.41 4.22
CA ALA A 734 4.79 -7.76 3.85
C ALA A 734 4.24 -7.88 2.41
N GLY A 735 4.29 -6.82 1.60
CA GLY A 735 3.70 -6.79 0.26
C GLY A 735 2.17 -6.67 0.24
N LEU A 736 1.56 -6.17 1.33
CA LEU A 736 0.11 -6.02 1.49
C LEU A 736 -0.32 -4.54 1.53
N SER A 737 -1.53 -4.26 1.07
CA SER A 737 -2.26 -3.01 1.26
C SER A 737 -3.73 -3.31 1.55
N MET A 738 -4.49 -2.34 2.06
CA MET A 738 -5.92 -2.50 2.34
C MET A 738 -6.76 -1.51 1.52
N ALA A 739 -7.85 -2.01 0.94
CA ALA A 739 -8.78 -1.22 0.12
C ALA A 739 -10.06 -0.84 0.89
N LEU A 740 -10.78 0.18 0.43
CA LEU A 740 -12.06 0.58 1.03
C LEU A 740 -13.10 -0.55 0.96
N ASN A 741 -13.75 -0.78 2.10
CA ASN A 741 -14.45 -2.04 2.34
C ASN A 741 -15.86 -2.09 1.70
N LYS A 742 -16.08 -3.03 0.77
CA LYS A 742 -17.40 -3.40 0.20
C LYS A 742 -17.81 -4.81 0.63
N SER A 743 -18.98 -5.28 0.20
CA SER A 743 -19.32 -6.70 0.38
C SER A 743 -18.33 -7.57 -0.40
N VAL A 744 -17.94 -8.72 0.16
CA VAL A 744 -17.04 -9.64 -0.56
C VAL A 744 -17.77 -10.45 -1.64
N VAL A 745 -19.10 -10.59 -1.54
CA VAL A 745 -19.97 -11.25 -2.53
C VAL A 745 -21.02 -10.29 -3.09
N ASN A 746 -21.66 -10.68 -4.20
CA ASN A 746 -22.79 -9.94 -4.78
C ASN A 746 -24.02 -9.99 -3.87
N ASN A 747 -24.53 -8.82 -3.50
CA ASN A 747 -25.70 -8.69 -2.61
C ASN A 747 -27.03 -8.74 -3.38
N ASP A 748 -27.27 -9.77 -4.20
CA ASP A 748 -28.63 -9.92 -4.75
C ASP A 748 -29.61 -10.22 -3.59
N PRO A 749 -30.82 -9.66 -3.59
CA PRO A 749 -31.73 -9.84 -2.47
C PRO A 749 -32.17 -11.30 -2.30
N GLN A 750 -32.18 -11.77 -1.06
CA GLN A 750 -32.84 -13.01 -0.65
C GLN A 750 -34.25 -12.67 -0.13
N GLY A 751 -35.16 -13.65 -0.11
CA GLY A 751 -36.50 -13.58 0.52
C GLY A 751 -37.54 -12.61 -0.06
N TYR A 752 -37.14 -11.65 -0.89
CA TYR A 752 -38.04 -10.68 -1.53
C TYR A 752 -38.89 -11.34 -2.64
N PRO A 753 -40.24 -11.29 -2.59
CA PRO A 753 -41.09 -11.96 -3.58
C PRO A 753 -40.91 -11.49 -5.03
N ASP A 754 -40.37 -10.29 -5.27
CA ASP A 754 -40.02 -9.77 -6.61
C ASP A 754 -38.60 -10.14 -7.07
N ARG A 755 -37.77 -10.72 -6.19
CA ARG A 755 -36.31 -10.96 -6.39
C ARG A 755 -35.88 -12.24 -5.67
N VAL A 756 -36.05 -13.36 -6.37
CA VAL A 756 -36.10 -14.73 -5.77
C VAL A 756 -35.05 -15.68 -6.35
N ARG A 757 -33.95 -15.12 -6.86
CA ARG A 757 -32.93 -15.88 -7.60
C ARG A 757 -31.90 -16.58 -6.73
N GLN A 758 -31.63 -16.03 -5.54
CA GLN A 758 -30.85 -16.70 -4.51
C GLN A 758 -31.76 -17.61 -3.67
N LEU A 759 -31.17 -18.61 -3.02
CA LEU A 759 -31.90 -19.54 -2.16
C LEU A 759 -32.19 -18.91 -0.78
N ASN A 760 -33.39 -19.13 -0.23
CA ASN A 760 -33.80 -18.67 1.10
C ASN A 760 -33.35 -19.65 2.20
N GLU A 761 -33.56 -19.32 3.48
CA GLU A 761 -33.38 -20.25 4.61
C GLU A 761 -34.07 -21.60 4.37
N LYS A 762 -35.35 -21.55 3.95
CA LYS A 762 -36.19 -22.71 3.64
C LYS A 762 -36.59 -22.70 2.16
N GLY A 763 -37.10 -23.84 1.69
CA GLY A 763 -37.53 -23.96 0.30
C GLY A 763 -38.62 -22.96 -0.09
N MET A 764 -38.71 -22.68 -1.38
CA MET A 764 -39.71 -21.77 -1.95
C MET A 764 -40.31 -22.36 -3.23
N TRP A 765 -41.55 -22.00 -3.54
CA TRP A 765 -42.10 -22.17 -4.89
C TRP A 765 -42.14 -20.83 -5.61
N VAL A 766 -41.82 -20.81 -6.89
CA VAL A 766 -41.75 -19.57 -7.66
C VAL A 766 -42.05 -19.76 -9.13
N TYR A 767 -42.74 -18.80 -9.75
CA TYR A 767 -42.90 -18.71 -11.19
C TYR A 767 -42.16 -17.47 -11.72
N GLU A 768 -40.95 -17.68 -12.23
CA GLU A 768 -40.19 -16.70 -13.02
C GLU A 768 -40.50 -16.86 -14.52
N ARG A 769 -40.49 -15.75 -15.26
CA ARG A 769 -40.70 -15.72 -16.72
C ARG A 769 -39.99 -14.53 -17.36
N TYR A 770 -39.97 -14.55 -18.69
CA TYR A 770 -39.70 -13.35 -19.48
C TYR A 770 -41.03 -12.74 -19.95
N PRO A 771 -41.29 -11.44 -19.71
CA PRO A 771 -42.53 -10.80 -20.13
C PRO A 771 -42.61 -10.66 -21.65
N LEU A 772 -43.86 -10.59 -22.17
CA LEU A 772 -44.10 -10.33 -23.58
C LEU A 772 -43.68 -8.90 -23.95
N VAL A 773 -42.90 -8.78 -25.02
CA VAL A 773 -42.51 -7.51 -25.63
C VAL A 773 -43.32 -7.34 -26.91
N GLU A 774 -44.10 -6.27 -27.01
CA GLU A 774 -44.98 -5.98 -28.16
C GLU A 774 -45.98 -7.12 -28.49
N GLY A 775 -46.33 -7.94 -27.49
CA GLY A 775 -47.27 -9.06 -27.60
C GLY A 775 -46.64 -10.43 -27.84
N GLU A 776 -45.31 -10.50 -28.01
CA GLU A 776 -44.58 -11.75 -28.27
C GLU A 776 -43.48 -12.01 -27.24
N LEU A 777 -43.02 -13.27 -27.13
CA LEU A 777 -41.85 -13.59 -26.31
C LEU A 777 -40.58 -12.89 -26.84
N PRO A 778 -39.60 -12.54 -25.98
CA PRO A 778 -38.34 -11.92 -26.39
C PRO A 778 -37.32 -12.91 -26.99
N TYR A 779 -37.70 -14.18 -27.11
CA TYR A 779 -36.98 -15.25 -27.81
C TYR A 779 -37.95 -16.08 -28.65
N THR A 780 -37.38 -16.89 -29.54
CA THR A 780 -38.05 -18.00 -30.23
C THR A 780 -37.24 -19.27 -30.03
N ILE A 781 -37.85 -20.43 -30.27
CA ILE A 781 -37.14 -21.72 -30.31
C ILE A 781 -37.15 -22.19 -31.77
N ASP A 782 -35.98 -22.41 -32.35
CA ASP A 782 -35.88 -22.81 -33.76
C ASP A 782 -36.57 -24.17 -34.00
N GLU A 783 -37.40 -24.26 -35.03
CA GLU A 783 -38.17 -25.49 -35.28
C GLU A 783 -37.30 -26.69 -35.68
N LYS A 784 -36.08 -26.48 -36.18
CA LYS A 784 -35.17 -27.52 -36.67
C LYS A 784 -34.06 -27.82 -35.67
N THR A 785 -33.31 -26.80 -35.22
CA THR A 785 -32.18 -27.00 -34.29
C THR A 785 -32.63 -27.15 -32.84
N LYS A 786 -33.85 -26.68 -32.51
CA LYS A 786 -34.40 -26.61 -31.15
C LYS A 786 -33.59 -25.72 -30.20
N GLU A 787 -32.77 -24.83 -30.76
CA GLU A 787 -32.01 -23.83 -30.01
C GLU A 787 -32.87 -22.59 -29.71
N VAL A 788 -32.53 -21.90 -28.63
CA VAL A 788 -33.21 -20.68 -28.19
C VAL A 788 -32.54 -19.48 -28.84
N ILE A 789 -33.29 -18.71 -29.62
CA ILE A 789 -32.78 -17.53 -30.34
C ILE A 789 -33.40 -16.27 -29.72
N TRP A 790 -32.54 -15.40 -29.18
CA TRP A 790 -32.97 -14.16 -28.53
C TRP A 790 -33.11 -13.01 -29.53
N LYS A 791 -34.26 -12.34 -29.54
CA LYS A 791 -34.54 -11.25 -30.49
C LYS A 791 -33.52 -10.11 -30.42
N TYR A 792 -33.11 -9.72 -29.21
CA TYR A 792 -32.13 -8.65 -29.00
C TYR A 792 -30.75 -8.94 -29.61
N GLN A 793 -30.39 -10.23 -29.75
CA GLN A 793 -29.14 -10.68 -30.37
C GLN A 793 -29.24 -10.60 -31.90
N ILE A 794 -30.36 -11.04 -32.49
CA ILE A 794 -30.64 -10.92 -33.94
C ILE A 794 -30.64 -9.44 -34.35
N ASP A 795 -31.35 -8.60 -33.58
CA ASP A 795 -31.51 -7.17 -33.82
C ASP A 795 -30.24 -6.35 -33.57
N ASN A 796 -29.22 -6.95 -32.96
CA ASN A 796 -28.01 -6.30 -32.45
C ASN A 796 -28.31 -5.08 -31.53
N LYS A 797 -29.27 -5.25 -30.61
CA LYS A 797 -29.74 -4.22 -29.66
C LYS A 797 -29.50 -4.66 -28.22
N PRO A 798 -28.26 -4.57 -27.70
CA PRO A 798 -27.94 -5.00 -26.34
C PRO A 798 -28.67 -4.20 -25.25
N ASP A 799 -29.11 -2.97 -25.55
CA ASP A 799 -29.99 -2.14 -24.73
C ASP A 799 -31.39 -2.77 -24.53
N LYS A 800 -31.85 -3.59 -25.49
CA LYS A 800 -33.11 -4.34 -25.44
C LYS A 800 -32.98 -5.75 -24.86
N LYS A 801 -31.88 -6.07 -24.16
CA LYS A 801 -31.71 -7.34 -23.44
C LYS A 801 -32.91 -7.55 -22.49
N PRO A 802 -33.64 -8.67 -22.58
CA PRO A 802 -34.85 -8.89 -21.80
C PRO A 802 -34.51 -9.12 -20.32
N LYS A 803 -35.39 -8.64 -19.45
CA LYS A 803 -35.29 -8.82 -17.99
C LYS A 803 -36.18 -9.98 -17.56
N LEU A 804 -35.66 -10.82 -16.68
CA LEU A 804 -36.44 -11.86 -15.99
C LEU A 804 -37.32 -11.18 -14.93
N GLU A 805 -38.56 -11.63 -14.77
CA GLU A 805 -39.47 -11.17 -13.73
C GLU A 805 -40.08 -12.36 -12.97
N VAL A 806 -40.46 -12.13 -11.71
CA VAL A 806 -41.44 -13.00 -11.02
C VAL A 806 -42.82 -12.61 -11.51
N ALA A 807 -43.60 -13.58 -11.98
CA ALA A 807 -44.96 -13.31 -12.46
C ALA A 807 -45.84 -12.74 -11.33
N SER A 808 -46.67 -11.75 -11.63
CA SER A 808 -47.55 -11.09 -10.65
C SER A 808 -48.95 -10.81 -11.20
N TRP A 809 -49.92 -10.66 -10.28
CA TRP A 809 -51.30 -10.25 -10.57
C TRP A 809 -51.74 -9.16 -9.59
N GLN A 810 -52.85 -8.48 -9.89
CA GLN A 810 -53.49 -7.55 -8.96
C GLN A 810 -54.65 -8.27 -8.26
N GLU A 811 -54.73 -8.18 -6.93
CA GLU A 811 -55.81 -8.70 -6.10
C GLU A 811 -56.37 -7.55 -5.25
N GLU A 812 -57.69 -7.42 -5.18
CA GLU A 812 -58.32 -6.41 -4.33
C GLU A 812 -58.38 -6.93 -2.89
N VAL A 813 -57.67 -6.25 -1.98
CA VAL A 813 -57.60 -6.58 -0.55
C VAL A 813 -58.02 -5.35 0.23
N ASP A 814 -59.05 -5.48 1.06
CA ASP A 814 -59.64 -4.39 1.86
C ASP A 814 -60.01 -3.11 1.07
N GLY A 815 -60.27 -3.24 -0.23
CA GLY A 815 -60.61 -2.15 -1.14
C GLY A 815 -59.42 -1.47 -1.83
N GLU A 816 -58.19 -1.92 -1.58
CA GLU A 816 -56.99 -1.48 -2.30
C GLU A 816 -56.51 -2.56 -3.29
N GLN A 817 -55.96 -2.13 -4.42
CA GLN A 817 -55.35 -3.03 -5.40
C GLN A 817 -53.92 -3.37 -4.97
N VAL A 818 -53.68 -4.62 -4.57
CA VAL A 818 -52.40 -5.11 -4.09
C VAL A 818 -51.77 -6.01 -5.15
N THR A 819 -50.50 -5.77 -5.48
CA THR A 819 -49.74 -6.64 -6.36
C THR A 819 -49.30 -7.90 -5.61
N GLN A 820 -49.81 -9.05 -6.04
CA GLN A 820 -49.43 -10.37 -5.54
C GLN A 820 -48.40 -10.99 -6.49
N TYR A 821 -47.37 -11.62 -5.92
CA TYR A 821 -46.33 -12.31 -6.68
C TYR A 821 -46.56 -13.82 -6.65
N ALA A 822 -46.21 -14.50 -7.74
CA ALA A 822 -46.25 -15.95 -7.88
C ALA A 822 -45.08 -16.60 -7.13
N PHE A 823 -45.08 -16.44 -5.81
CA PHE A 823 -44.05 -16.84 -4.88
C PHE A 823 -44.69 -17.42 -3.61
N ILE A 824 -44.20 -18.58 -3.16
CA ILE A 824 -44.62 -19.22 -1.91
C ILE A 824 -43.38 -19.51 -1.07
N ASP A 825 -43.29 -18.85 0.08
CA ASP A 825 -42.34 -19.19 1.13
C ASP A 825 -42.86 -20.39 1.92
N VAL A 826 -42.23 -21.57 1.77
CA VAL A 826 -42.71 -22.81 2.41
C VAL A 826 -42.67 -22.70 3.94
N ALA A 827 -41.86 -21.80 4.52
CA ALA A 827 -41.87 -21.55 5.97
C ALA A 827 -43.24 -21.09 6.50
N LYS A 828 -44.05 -20.45 5.64
CA LYS A 828 -45.39 -19.92 5.97
C LYS A 828 -46.52 -20.92 5.70
N HIS A 829 -46.22 -22.07 5.07
CA HIS A 829 -47.19 -23.09 4.67
C HIS A 829 -46.78 -24.48 5.22
N PRO A 830 -46.88 -24.70 6.55
CA PRO A 830 -46.35 -25.89 7.22
C PRO A 830 -47.17 -27.17 7.01
N THR A 831 -48.31 -27.12 6.32
CA THR A 831 -49.13 -28.30 5.98
C THR A 831 -49.37 -28.40 4.48
N ASP A 832 -49.50 -29.63 3.96
CA ASP A 832 -49.73 -29.89 2.54
C ASP A 832 -51.00 -29.21 2.02
N GLU A 833 -52.06 -29.09 2.83
CA GLU A 833 -53.28 -28.37 2.46
C GLU A 833 -53.03 -26.87 2.31
N SER A 834 -52.26 -26.28 3.23
CA SER A 834 -51.91 -24.85 3.21
C SER A 834 -51.00 -24.50 2.01
N LEU A 835 -50.07 -25.39 1.66
CA LEU A 835 -49.18 -25.26 0.51
C LEU A 835 -49.96 -25.45 -0.79
N LYS A 836 -50.83 -26.46 -0.86
CA LYS A 836 -51.69 -26.70 -2.02
C LYS A 836 -52.62 -25.51 -2.28
N ALA A 837 -53.27 -24.96 -1.26
CA ALA A 837 -54.12 -23.79 -1.42
C ALA A 837 -53.37 -22.56 -1.97
N ALA A 838 -52.10 -22.38 -1.57
CA ALA A 838 -51.25 -21.32 -2.11
C ALA A 838 -50.86 -21.57 -3.59
N LYS A 839 -50.54 -22.82 -3.96
CA LYS A 839 -50.32 -23.21 -5.36
C LYS A 839 -51.57 -23.01 -6.23
N ASP A 840 -52.73 -23.44 -5.74
CA ASP A 840 -54.02 -23.33 -6.43
C ASP A 840 -54.38 -21.86 -6.73
N LYS A 841 -54.04 -20.90 -5.84
CA LYS A 841 -54.14 -19.46 -6.13
C LYS A 841 -53.29 -19.02 -7.33
N ILE A 842 -52.03 -19.47 -7.40
CA ILE A 842 -51.13 -19.12 -8.52
C ILE A 842 -51.66 -19.73 -9.83
N PHE A 843 -52.12 -20.98 -9.82
CA PHE A 843 -52.70 -21.61 -11.02
C PHE A 843 -54.01 -20.94 -11.49
N ALA A 844 -54.81 -20.40 -10.56
CA ALA A 844 -55.99 -19.61 -10.92
C ALA A 844 -55.62 -18.25 -11.54
N ALA A 845 -54.57 -17.58 -11.05
CA ALA A 845 -54.06 -16.32 -11.59
C ALA A 845 -53.37 -16.48 -12.96
N PHE A 846 -52.77 -17.65 -13.23
CA PHE A 846 -52.07 -17.96 -14.49
C PHE A 846 -52.62 -19.23 -15.18
N PRO A 847 -53.78 -19.14 -15.85
CA PRO A 847 -54.37 -20.28 -16.55
C PRO A 847 -53.41 -20.92 -17.56
N GLY A 848 -53.19 -22.23 -17.43
CA GLY A 848 -52.30 -23.01 -18.28
C GLY A 848 -50.89 -23.22 -17.72
N LEU A 849 -50.50 -22.49 -16.66
CA LEU A 849 -49.29 -22.76 -15.89
C LEU A 849 -49.31 -24.18 -15.31
N LYS A 850 -48.13 -24.80 -15.19
CA LYS A 850 -47.92 -26.13 -14.62
C LYS A 850 -46.71 -26.11 -13.68
N GLU A 851 -46.61 -27.09 -12.79
CA GLU A 851 -45.36 -27.34 -12.08
C GLU A 851 -44.26 -27.75 -13.06
N CYS A 852 -43.04 -27.33 -12.76
CA CYS A 852 -41.83 -27.75 -13.45
C CYS A 852 -41.59 -29.25 -13.29
N LYS A 853 -40.73 -29.84 -14.14
CA LYS A 853 -40.61 -31.30 -14.26
C LYS A 853 -39.19 -31.81 -14.09
N ASP A 854 -38.18 -30.97 -14.27
CA ASP A 854 -36.80 -31.39 -14.06
C ASP A 854 -36.42 -31.30 -12.58
N SER A 855 -36.61 -32.41 -11.84
CA SER A 855 -36.20 -32.52 -10.44
C SER A 855 -34.67 -32.49 -10.24
N THR A 856 -33.87 -32.25 -11.29
CA THR A 856 -32.41 -32.16 -11.24
C THR A 856 -31.87 -30.74 -11.48
N TYR A 857 -32.75 -29.75 -11.71
CA TYR A 857 -32.35 -28.37 -11.99
C TYR A 857 -33.32 -27.32 -11.41
N HIS A 858 -32.88 -26.61 -10.37
CA HIS A 858 -33.73 -25.74 -9.56
C HIS A 858 -33.93 -24.29 -10.05
N TYR A 859 -33.79 -24.06 -11.35
CA TYR A 859 -33.91 -22.71 -11.94
C TYR A 859 -34.63 -22.73 -13.29
N GLU A 860 -35.61 -23.61 -13.45
CA GLU A 860 -36.58 -23.56 -14.57
C GLU A 860 -37.38 -22.24 -14.53
N VAL A 861 -37.88 -21.82 -15.71
CA VAL A 861 -38.74 -20.65 -15.91
C VAL A 861 -39.96 -21.06 -16.77
N ASN A 862 -41.01 -20.23 -16.83
CA ASN A 862 -42.28 -20.52 -17.49
C ASN A 862 -43.14 -21.65 -16.85
N CYS A 863 -42.69 -22.19 -15.72
CA CYS A 863 -43.41 -23.14 -14.89
C CYS A 863 -43.28 -22.75 -13.40
N LEU A 864 -44.10 -23.37 -12.54
CA LEU A 864 -44.03 -23.18 -11.09
C LEU A 864 -42.95 -24.12 -10.51
N GLU A 865 -41.79 -23.54 -10.17
CA GLU A 865 -40.56 -24.24 -9.78
C GLU A 865 -40.43 -24.35 -8.25
N TYR A 866 -39.82 -25.43 -7.75
CA TYR A 866 -39.46 -25.59 -6.33
C TYR A 866 -37.94 -25.47 -6.12
N ARG A 867 -37.53 -24.46 -5.34
CA ARG A 867 -36.12 -24.27 -4.96
C ARG A 867 -35.88 -24.75 -3.51
N PRO A 868 -34.83 -25.55 -3.24
CA PRO A 868 -34.45 -25.91 -1.88
C PRO A 868 -33.93 -24.69 -1.10
N GLY A 869 -33.94 -24.77 0.24
CA GLY A 869 -33.36 -23.75 1.10
C GLY A 869 -31.88 -23.98 1.41
N THR A 870 -31.17 -22.94 1.84
CA THR A 870 -29.76 -23.00 2.29
C THR A 870 -29.60 -23.52 3.72
N GLY A 871 -30.66 -23.46 4.53
CA GLY A 871 -30.59 -23.67 5.98
C GLY A 871 -29.97 -22.51 6.77
N VAL A 872 -29.50 -21.44 6.11
CA VAL A 872 -28.96 -20.24 6.77
C VAL A 872 -30.11 -19.29 7.11
N PRO A 873 -30.32 -18.92 8.38
CA PRO A 873 -31.44 -18.05 8.75
C PRO A 873 -31.34 -16.64 8.16
N VAL A 874 -32.49 -16.07 7.82
CA VAL A 874 -32.61 -14.70 7.30
C VAL A 874 -33.17 -13.74 8.35
N THR A 875 -32.83 -12.45 8.22
CA THR A 875 -33.12 -11.41 9.23
C THR A 875 -33.90 -10.23 8.67
N GLY A 876 -34.78 -9.69 9.50
CA GLY A 876 -35.56 -8.47 9.23
C GLY A 876 -36.52 -8.57 8.06
N THR A 877 -37.10 -7.43 7.67
CA THR A 877 -37.99 -7.35 6.50
C THR A 877 -37.21 -7.27 5.18
N MET A 878 -35.87 -7.20 5.23
CA MET A 878 -35.00 -7.29 4.06
C MET A 878 -34.49 -8.71 3.79
N TYR A 879 -34.84 -9.67 4.65
CA TYR A 879 -34.51 -11.10 4.52
C TYR A 879 -33.01 -11.36 4.27
N VAL A 880 -32.13 -10.56 4.87
CA VAL A 880 -30.68 -10.69 4.70
C VAL A 880 -30.19 -11.88 5.53
N PRO A 881 -29.41 -12.83 4.97
CA PRO A 881 -28.92 -13.98 5.72
C PRO A 881 -28.00 -13.53 6.85
N GLN A 882 -27.99 -14.27 7.96
CA GLN A 882 -27.15 -13.97 9.13
C GLN A 882 -25.65 -13.96 8.80
N TYR A 883 -25.25 -14.77 7.83
CA TYR A 883 -23.89 -14.93 7.33
C TYR A 883 -23.90 -15.49 5.90
N THR A 884 -22.77 -15.41 5.20
CA THR A 884 -22.57 -16.05 3.89
C THR A 884 -21.62 -17.25 4.04
N GLN A 885 -21.84 -18.31 3.28
CA GLN A 885 -20.90 -19.44 3.16
C GLN A 885 -20.28 -19.48 1.77
N LEU A 886 -18.96 -19.61 1.69
CA LEU A 886 -18.22 -19.85 0.44
C LEU A 886 -17.83 -21.33 0.36
N ASN A 887 -17.93 -21.93 -0.82
CA ASN A 887 -17.43 -23.29 -1.06
C ASN A 887 -15.90 -23.28 -1.11
N LEU A 888 -15.25 -24.20 -0.39
CA LEU A 888 -13.81 -24.45 -0.46
C LEU A 888 -13.56 -25.82 -1.07
N ASP A 889 -12.82 -25.86 -2.17
CA ASP A 889 -12.40 -27.07 -2.88
C ASP A 889 -11.17 -26.77 -3.76
N ALA A 890 -10.50 -27.81 -4.24
CA ALA A 890 -9.26 -27.70 -5.02
C ALA A 890 -9.43 -26.96 -6.36
N ASP A 891 -10.57 -27.14 -7.05
CA ASP A 891 -10.85 -26.45 -8.32
C ASP A 891 -11.16 -24.97 -8.09
N THR A 892 -11.87 -24.64 -7.01
CA THR A 892 -12.12 -23.25 -6.56
C THR A 892 -10.82 -22.56 -6.19
N ALA A 893 -9.91 -23.23 -5.46
CA ALA A 893 -8.57 -22.71 -5.16
C ALA A 893 -7.77 -22.45 -6.46
N LYS A 894 -7.75 -23.41 -7.39
CA LYS A 894 -7.06 -23.28 -8.68
C LYS A 894 -7.63 -22.15 -9.55
N ALA A 895 -8.95 -21.99 -9.55
CA ALA A 895 -9.62 -20.89 -10.24
C ALA A 895 -9.27 -19.52 -9.63
N MET A 896 -9.15 -19.46 -8.31
CA MET A 896 -8.75 -18.26 -7.57
C MET A 896 -7.31 -17.86 -7.87
N VAL A 897 -6.35 -18.80 -7.81
CA VAL A 897 -4.94 -18.53 -8.17
C VAL A 897 -4.83 -18.07 -9.62
N GLN A 898 -5.55 -18.71 -10.55
CA GLN A 898 -5.63 -18.28 -11.96
C GLN A 898 -6.27 -16.89 -12.16
N ALA A 899 -7.09 -16.41 -11.22
CA ALA A 899 -7.65 -15.05 -11.24
C ALA A 899 -6.71 -14.00 -10.62
N ALA A 900 -5.73 -14.44 -9.82
CA ALA A 900 -4.71 -13.61 -9.17
C ALA A 900 -3.37 -13.57 -9.89
N ASP A 901 -3.13 -14.46 -10.86
CA ASP A 901 -1.96 -14.43 -11.76
C ASP A 901 -2.05 -13.22 -12.70
N LEU A 902 -1.46 -12.10 -12.29
CA LEU A 902 -1.54 -10.84 -13.01
C LEU A 902 -0.69 -10.87 -14.29
N GLY A 903 0.47 -11.55 -14.25
CA GLY A 903 1.41 -11.63 -15.36
C GLY A 903 0.89 -12.42 -16.55
N THR A 904 0.40 -13.64 -16.33
CA THR A 904 -0.21 -14.44 -17.40
C THR A 904 -1.47 -13.77 -17.93
N ASN A 905 -2.30 -13.21 -17.05
CA ASN A 905 -3.57 -12.61 -17.46
C ASN A 905 -3.37 -11.33 -18.29
N ILE A 906 -2.44 -10.43 -17.91
CA ILE A 906 -2.13 -9.24 -18.73
C ILE A 906 -1.49 -9.63 -20.07
N GLN A 907 -0.58 -10.63 -20.07
CA GLN A 907 0.07 -11.12 -21.28
C GLN A 907 -0.93 -11.75 -22.25
N ARG A 908 -1.90 -12.54 -21.77
CA ARG A 908 -2.96 -13.12 -22.63
C ARG A 908 -3.86 -12.05 -23.25
N LEU A 909 -4.20 -10.98 -22.51
CA LEU A 909 -4.95 -9.84 -23.06
C LEU A 909 -4.13 -9.03 -24.08
N TYR A 910 -2.82 -8.88 -23.85
CA TYR A 910 -1.89 -8.30 -24.80
C TYR A 910 -1.81 -9.11 -26.11
N GLN A 911 -1.62 -10.43 -26.04
CA GLN A 911 -1.55 -11.29 -27.22
C GLN A 911 -2.87 -11.30 -28.02
N HIS A 912 -4.02 -11.23 -27.34
CA HIS A 912 -5.32 -11.05 -27.99
C HIS A 912 -5.42 -9.72 -28.74
N GLU A 913 -5.01 -8.63 -28.11
CA GLU A 913 -5.02 -7.31 -28.75
C GLU A 913 -4.02 -7.23 -29.92
N LEU A 914 -2.87 -7.89 -29.81
CA LEU A 914 -1.86 -8.02 -30.86
C LEU A 914 -2.40 -8.76 -32.10
N TYR A 915 -3.22 -9.80 -31.90
CA TYR A 915 -3.92 -10.49 -32.98
C TYR A 915 -4.77 -9.52 -33.82
N PHE A 916 -5.60 -8.71 -33.18
CA PHE A 916 -6.45 -7.75 -33.90
C PHE A 916 -5.64 -6.61 -34.53
N ARG A 917 -4.68 -6.04 -33.79
CA ARG A 917 -3.83 -4.94 -34.29
C ARG A 917 -2.95 -5.33 -35.49
N THR A 918 -2.54 -6.59 -35.57
CA THR A 918 -1.72 -7.08 -36.68
C THR A 918 -2.52 -7.74 -37.82
N ASN A 919 -3.84 -7.90 -37.68
CA ASN A 919 -4.68 -8.74 -38.54
C ASN A 919 -4.21 -10.21 -38.59
N GLY A 920 -3.95 -10.80 -37.42
CA GLY A 920 -3.60 -12.22 -37.24
C GLY A 920 -2.17 -12.61 -37.61
N ARG A 921 -1.26 -11.64 -37.81
CA ARG A 921 0.16 -11.93 -38.14
C ARG A 921 1.03 -12.20 -36.90
N LYS A 922 0.59 -11.78 -35.72
CA LYS A 922 1.19 -12.05 -34.41
C LYS A 922 0.08 -12.13 -33.36
N GLY A 923 0.34 -12.76 -32.22
CA GLY A 923 -0.61 -12.85 -31.10
C GLY A 923 -1.68 -13.93 -31.25
N GLU A 924 -2.43 -14.14 -30.17
CA GLU A 924 -3.35 -15.27 -29.99
C GLU A 924 -4.76 -14.82 -29.65
N ARG A 925 -5.74 -15.22 -30.46
CA ARG A 925 -7.14 -14.84 -30.24
C ARG A 925 -7.80 -15.69 -29.16
N LEU A 926 -7.96 -15.13 -27.96
CA LEU A 926 -8.89 -15.64 -26.94
C LEU A 926 -10.32 -15.78 -27.49
N ASN A 927 -11.03 -16.81 -27.03
CA ASN A 927 -12.49 -16.91 -27.18
C ASN A 927 -13.19 -15.86 -26.30
N SER A 928 -14.49 -15.61 -26.51
CA SER A 928 -15.23 -14.58 -25.79
C SER A 928 -15.39 -14.85 -24.28
N VAL A 929 -15.37 -16.11 -23.86
CA VAL A 929 -15.52 -16.51 -22.44
C VAL A 929 -14.23 -16.21 -21.67
N ASP A 930 -13.09 -16.65 -22.20
CA ASP A 930 -11.77 -16.31 -21.65
C ASP A 930 -11.52 -14.80 -21.67
N LEU A 931 -11.89 -14.11 -22.75
CA LEU A 931 -11.72 -12.68 -22.86
C LEU A 931 -12.48 -11.93 -21.75
N GLU A 932 -13.77 -12.24 -21.57
CA GLU A 932 -14.61 -11.59 -20.55
C GLU A 932 -14.10 -11.93 -19.14
N ARG A 933 -13.78 -13.19 -18.85
CA ARG A 933 -13.23 -13.63 -17.55
C ARG A 933 -11.92 -12.92 -17.22
N LEU A 934 -10.98 -12.89 -18.16
CA LEU A 934 -9.68 -12.24 -17.97
C LEU A 934 -9.83 -10.72 -17.83
N TYR A 935 -10.67 -10.08 -18.64
CA TYR A 935 -10.94 -8.65 -18.54
C TYR A 935 -11.58 -8.27 -17.21
N GLN A 936 -12.58 -9.04 -16.74
CA GLN A 936 -13.23 -8.81 -15.44
C GLN A 936 -12.27 -9.02 -14.26
N ASN A 937 -11.51 -10.12 -14.23
CA ASN A 937 -10.53 -10.34 -13.17
C ASN A 937 -9.47 -9.24 -13.15
N MET A 938 -8.89 -8.90 -14.31
CA MET A 938 -7.86 -7.85 -14.39
C MET A 938 -8.41 -6.45 -14.05
N SER A 939 -9.68 -6.14 -14.30
CA SER A 939 -10.26 -4.83 -13.96
C SER A 939 -10.33 -4.61 -12.44
N VAL A 940 -10.63 -5.66 -11.67
CA VAL A 940 -10.64 -5.66 -10.20
C VAL A 940 -9.25 -5.31 -9.62
N TRP A 941 -8.18 -5.82 -10.24
CA TRP A 941 -6.80 -5.51 -9.84
C TRP A 941 -6.26 -4.20 -10.43
N LEU A 942 -6.68 -3.78 -11.63
CA LEU A 942 -6.10 -2.61 -12.29
C LEU A 942 -6.77 -1.28 -11.95
N TRP A 943 -8.09 -1.23 -11.73
CA TRP A 943 -8.83 0.04 -11.62
C TRP A 943 -8.74 0.69 -10.24
N ASN A 944 -7.52 1.07 -9.89
CA ASN A 944 -7.10 1.77 -8.67
C ASN A 944 -5.78 2.53 -8.95
N LYS A 945 -5.23 3.21 -7.94
CA LYS A 945 -3.92 3.89 -7.98
C LYS A 945 -2.86 3.20 -7.13
N ILE A 946 -2.92 1.87 -7.01
CA ILE A 946 -1.96 1.08 -6.23
C ILE A 946 -0.67 0.97 -7.04
N GLU A 947 0.46 1.31 -6.44
CA GLU A 947 1.78 1.02 -6.99
C GLU A 947 2.10 -0.46 -6.73
N TYR A 948 1.95 -1.24 -7.79
CA TYR A 948 2.42 -2.61 -7.83
C TYR A 948 3.93 -2.61 -8.06
N ARG A 949 4.64 -3.51 -7.37
CA ARG A 949 6.09 -3.68 -7.49
C ARG A 949 6.46 -5.15 -7.58
N TYR A 950 7.59 -5.40 -8.21
CA TYR A 950 8.27 -6.69 -8.15
C TYR A 950 9.40 -6.63 -7.12
N GLU A 951 9.56 -7.69 -6.33
CA GLU A 951 10.66 -7.89 -5.40
C GLU A 951 11.50 -9.08 -5.87
N SER A 952 12.73 -8.78 -6.27
CA SER A 952 13.76 -9.74 -6.65
C SER A 952 14.09 -10.68 -5.48
N GLY A 953 14.29 -11.97 -5.77
CA GLY A 953 14.52 -13.00 -4.74
C GLY A 953 13.26 -13.48 -3.99
N LYS A 954 12.06 -13.10 -4.46
CA LYS A 954 10.77 -13.67 -4.03
C LYS A 954 10.11 -14.45 -5.17
N ASP A 955 9.41 -15.52 -4.81
CA ASP A 955 8.72 -16.41 -5.77
C ASP A 955 7.65 -15.62 -6.57
N ASP A 956 7.79 -15.49 -7.89
CA ASP A 956 6.88 -14.70 -8.73
C ASP A 956 5.78 -15.55 -9.41
N GLU A 957 5.15 -16.45 -8.65
CA GLU A 957 4.11 -17.37 -9.15
C GLU A 957 2.87 -16.64 -9.73
N LEU A 958 2.64 -15.38 -9.35
CA LEU A 958 1.54 -14.54 -9.86
C LEU A 958 2.00 -13.55 -10.96
N GLY A 959 3.27 -13.62 -11.40
CA GLY A 959 3.80 -12.85 -12.52
C GLY A 959 3.80 -11.33 -12.33
N PHE A 960 4.06 -10.85 -11.11
CA PHE A 960 4.22 -9.42 -10.82
C PHE A 960 5.28 -8.77 -11.69
N LYS A 961 6.40 -9.45 -12.00
CA LYS A 961 7.46 -8.89 -12.86
C LYS A 961 6.90 -8.44 -14.21
N THR A 962 6.28 -9.37 -14.95
CA THR A 962 5.64 -9.08 -16.24
C THR A 962 4.57 -8.01 -16.09
N PHE A 963 3.75 -8.09 -15.04
CA PHE A 963 2.68 -7.13 -14.79
C PHE A 963 3.20 -5.70 -14.56
N THR A 964 4.25 -5.52 -13.77
CA THR A 964 4.84 -4.21 -13.50
C THR A 964 5.68 -3.67 -14.65
N GLU A 965 6.28 -4.54 -15.48
CA GLU A 965 6.90 -4.14 -16.76
C GLU A 965 5.86 -3.49 -17.70
N PHE A 966 4.67 -4.10 -17.86
CA PHE A 966 3.58 -3.51 -18.64
C PHE A 966 3.14 -2.15 -18.07
N LEU A 967 2.92 -2.05 -16.76
CA LEU A 967 2.55 -0.78 -16.11
C LEU A 967 3.61 0.31 -16.37
N ASN A 968 4.89 -0.01 -16.17
CA ASN A 968 6.00 0.90 -16.45
C ASN A 968 6.05 1.35 -17.92
N CYS A 969 5.71 0.50 -18.89
CA CYS A 969 5.65 0.91 -20.29
C CYS A 969 4.55 1.95 -20.57
N TYR A 970 3.37 1.81 -19.95
CA TYR A 970 2.28 2.78 -20.12
C TYR A 970 2.47 4.07 -19.30
N ALA A 971 3.26 4.02 -18.23
CA ALA A 971 3.63 5.16 -17.40
C ALA A 971 5.00 5.78 -17.77
N ASN A 972 5.64 5.31 -18.84
CA ASN A 972 6.98 5.72 -19.28
C ASN A 972 8.03 5.72 -18.14
N ASN A 973 8.11 4.61 -17.40
CA ASN A 973 8.99 4.38 -16.24
C ASN A 973 8.83 5.37 -15.07
N ALA A 974 7.65 5.96 -14.91
CA ALA A 974 7.38 6.87 -13.79
C ALA A 974 7.19 6.19 -12.41
N TYR A 975 7.05 4.86 -12.34
CA TYR A 975 6.95 4.14 -11.06
C TYR A 975 8.32 3.74 -10.52
N THR A 976 8.55 3.94 -9.23
CA THR A 976 9.80 3.58 -8.54
C THR A 976 9.69 2.20 -7.88
N GLY A 977 10.01 1.14 -8.61
CA GLY A 977 10.15 -0.20 -8.00
C GLY A 977 10.33 -1.39 -8.94
N GLY A 978 11.41 -2.15 -8.74
CA GLY A 978 11.57 -3.56 -9.12
C GLY A 978 11.75 -3.89 -10.59
N THR A 979 11.08 -3.17 -11.50
CA THR A 979 11.13 -3.38 -12.96
C THR A 979 11.18 -2.05 -13.69
N GLN A 980 11.60 -2.11 -14.95
CA GLN A 980 11.46 -1.03 -15.92
C GLN A 980 10.78 -1.59 -17.17
N CYS A 981 10.20 -0.72 -17.99
CA CYS A 981 9.71 -1.10 -19.31
C CYS A 981 10.88 -1.63 -20.15
N SER A 982 10.85 -2.93 -20.50
CA SER A 982 11.87 -3.54 -21.35
C SER A 982 11.81 -2.98 -22.78
N ASP A 983 12.97 -2.83 -23.44
CA ASP A 983 13.06 -2.26 -24.79
C ASP A 983 12.24 -3.06 -25.80
N GLU A 984 12.20 -4.39 -25.67
CA GLU A 984 11.40 -5.27 -26.52
C GLU A 984 9.90 -5.01 -26.36
N LEU A 985 9.41 -4.87 -25.12
CA LEU A 985 8.02 -4.58 -24.84
C LEU A 985 7.67 -3.15 -25.27
N LYS A 986 8.50 -2.15 -24.94
CA LYS A 986 8.34 -0.75 -25.40
C LYS A 986 8.23 -0.69 -26.91
N LYS A 987 9.17 -1.32 -27.62
CA LYS A 987 9.20 -1.39 -29.07
C LYS A 987 7.93 -2.05 -29.63
N SER A 988 7.50 -3.16 -29.05
CA SER A 988 6.30 -3.84 -29.55
C SER A 988 5.01 -3.04 -29.29
N LEU A 989 4.88 -2.36 -28.15
CA LEU A 989 3.75 -1.47 -27.87
C LEU A 989 3.72 -0.26 -28.82
N VAL A 990 4.88 0.29 -29.19
CA VAL A 990 5.02 1.36 -30.20
C VAL A 990 4.68 0.85 -31.61
N ASP A 991 5.32 -0.22 -32.06
CA ASP A 991 5.14 -0.80 -33.40
C ASP A 991 3.65 -1.18 -33.66
N ASN A 992 2.93 -1.59 -32.61
CA ASN A 992 1.51 -1.94 -32.67
C ASN A 992 0.55 -0.81 -32.27
N LYS A 993 1.05 0.42 -32.09
CA LYS A 993 0.26 1.65 -31.84
C LYS A 993 -0.58 1.60 -30.55
N MET A 994 -0.08 0.95 -29.51
CA MET A 994 -0.67 0.91 -28.16
C MET A 994 -0.18 2.08 -27.31
N ILE A 995 1.07 2.47 -27.51
CA ILE A 995 1.66 3.74 -27.04
C ILE A 995 2.30 4.47 -28.23
N TYR A 996 2.60 5.76 -28.07
CA TYR A 996 3.31 6.57 -29.06
C TYR A 996 4.83 6.49 -28.86
N GLY A 997 5.57 6.38 -29.97
CA GLY A 997 7.04 6.38 -29.96
C GLY A 997 7.66 7.78 -29.93
N GLU A 998 8.97 7.81 -29.69
CA GLU A 998 9.82 9.01 -29.57
C GLU A 998 9.74 9.96 -30.78
N SER A 999 9.40 9.45 -31.97
CA SER A 999 9.26 10.24 -33.20
C SER A 999 7.98 11.09 -33.26
N SER A 1000 7.29 11.28 -32.14
CA SER A 1000 6.06 12.07 -32.03
C SER A 1000 6.13 13.01 -30.84
N GLY A 1001 5.49 14.18 -30.92
CA GLY A 1001 5.34 15.10 -29.79
C GLY A 1001 4.45 14.58 -28.64
N LYS A 1002 4.14 13.27 -28.65
CA LYS A 1002 3.32 12.53 -27.68
C LYS A 1002 4.06 11.27 -27.18
N ALA A 1003 5.39 11.23 -27.27
CA ALA A 1003 6.20 10.08 -26.89
C ALA A 1003 5.81 9.52 -25.50
N GLY A 1004 5.71 8.19 -25.40
CA GLY A 1004 5.28 7.51 -24.18
C GLY A 1004 3.78 7.60 -23.86
N MET A 1005 3.01 8.51 -24.49
CA MET A 1005 1.57 8.58 -24.27
C MET A 1005 0.87 7.35 -24.82
N MET A 1006 -0.10 6.86 -24.07
CA MET A 1006 -1.03 5.82 -24.47
C MET A 1006 -1.86 6.27 -25.69
N ASN A 1007 -1.96 5.39 -26.69
CA ASN A 1007 -2.76 5.57 -27.88
C ASN A 1007 -4.02 4.67 -27.81
N PRO A 1008 -5.14 5.17 -27.24
CA PRO A 1008 -6.38 4.41 -27.15
C PRO A 1008 -6.93 4.00 -28.52
N SER A 1009 -6.56 4.74 -29.58
CA SER A 1009 -7.11 4.63 -30.94
C SER A 1009 -8.64 4.84 -30.99
N TYR A 1010 -9.21 4.94 -32.20
CA TYR A 1010 -10.66 4.99 -32.41
C TYR A 1010 -11.04 4.10 -33.60
N PRO A 1011 -12.14 3.32 -33.54
CA PRO A 1011 -12.94 3.05 -32.34
C PRO A 1011 -12.20 2.17 -31.32
N LEU A 1012 -12.58 2.26 -30.04
CA LEU A 1012 -12.09 1.40 -28.95
C LEU A 1012 -13.13 0.32 -28.64
N ASN A 1013 -13.07 -0.77 -29.39
CA ASN A 1013 -13.85 -1.98 -29.14
C ASN A 1013 -13.11 -2.88 -28.13
N TYR A 1014 -13.75 -3.23 -27.02
CA TYR A 1014 -13.12 -4.10 -26.00
C TYR A 1014 -12.91 -5.53 -26.48
N MET A 1015 -13.72 -6.00 -27.43
CA MET A 1015 -13.61 -7.33 -28.07
C MET A 1015 -12.38 -7.45 -29.00
N GLU A 1016 -11.66 -6.35 -29.23
CA GLU A 1016 -10.47 -6.29 -30.08
C GLU A 1016 -9.27 -5.67 -29.34
N LYS A 1017 -9.53 -4.74 -28.41
CA LYS A 1017 -8.53 -3.94 -27.70
C LYS A 1017 -8.75 -3.95 -26.18
N PRO A 1018 -8.79 -5.14 -25.54
CA PRO A 1018 -9.12 -5.27 -24.12
C PRO A 1018 -8.05 -4.64 -23.20
N LEU A 1019 -6.76 -4.81 -23.50
CA LEU A 1019 -5.68 -4.28 -22.68
C LEU A 1019 -5.64 -2.75 -22.76
N THR A 1020 -5.75 -2.19 -23.96
CA THR A 1020 -5.88 -0.74 -24.13
C THR A 1020 -7.11 -0.20 -23.38
N ARG A 1021 -8.25 -0.91 -23.38
CA ARG A 1021 -9.41 -0.47 -22.59
C ARG A 1021 -9.15 -0.55 -21.07
N LEU A 1022 -8.47 -1.60 -20.58
CA LEU A 1022 -8.08 -1.71 -19.18
C LEU A 1022 -7.15 -0.58 -18.76
N MET A 1023 -6.13 -0.27 -19.56
CA MET A 1023 -5.19 0.83 -19.29
C MET A 1023 -5.84 2.21 -19.38
N LEU A 1024 -6.86 2.39 -20.24
CA LEU A 1024 -7.68 3.60 -20.22
C LEU A 1024 -8.45 3.73 -18.90
N GLY A 1025 -9.02 2.63 -18.40
CA GLY A 1025 -9.65 2.60 -17.08
C GLY A 1025 -8.66 2.83 -15.92
N ARG A 1026 -7.42 2.34 -16.02
CA ARG A 1026 -6.34 2.63 -15.07
C ARG A 1026 -5.98 4.12 -15.07
N SER A 1027 -5.83 4.75 -16.23
CA SER A 1027 -5.43 6.16 -16.35
C SER A 1027 -6.41 7.16 -15.70
N TRP A 1028 -7.66 6.75 -15.45
CA TRP A 1028 -8.62 7.53 -14.64
C TRP A 1028 -8.15 7.70 -13.19
N TRP A 1029 -7.50 6.68 -12.63
CA TRP A 1029 -6.98 6.67 -11.26
C TRP A 1029 -5.52 7.10 -11.20
N ASP A 1030 -4.77 6.85 -12.27
CA ASP A 1030 -3.33 6.90 -12.30
C ASP A 1030 -2.80 7.89 -13.34
N LEU A 1031 -2.54 9.11 -12.87
CA LEU A 1031 -2.09 10.23 -13.70
C LEU A 1031 -0.69 10.04 -14.30
N ASN A 1032 0.07 9.00 -13.93
CA ASN A 1032 1.33 8.70 -14.60
C ASN A 1032 1.10 8.18 -16.03
N ILE A 1033 -0.03 7.53 -16.29
CA ILE A 1033 -0.41 7.05 -17.63
C ILE A 1033 -1.08 8.20 -18.40
N LYS A 1034 -0.32 8.84 -19.29
CA LYS A 1034 -0.82 9.93 -20.14
C LYS A 1034 -1.55 9.38 -21.36
N VAL A 1035 -2.73 9.91 -21.69
CA VAL A 1035 -3.60 9.39 -22.77
C VAL A 1035 -3.85 10.42 -23.85
N ASP A 1036 -3.75 10.02 -25.12
CA ASP A 1036 -4.15 10.84 -26.27
C ASP A 1036 -5.67 10.74 -26.53
N VAL A 1037 -6.41 11.78 -26.16
CA VAL A 1037 -7.87 11.86 -26.29
C VAL A 1037 -8.36 12.62 -27.54
N GLU A 1038 -7.48 13.22 -28.34
CA GLU A 1038 -7.84 14.10 -29.48
C GLU A 1038 -8.78 13.46 -30.53
N LYS A 1039 -8.79 12.12 -30.61
CA LYS A 1039 -9.60 11.38 -31.59
C LYS A 1039 -11.00 11.01 -31.08
N TYR A 1040 -11.36 11.39 -29.86
CA TYR A 1040 -12.69 11.14 -29.29
C TYR A 1040 -13.63 12.34 -29.48
N PRO A 1041 -14.92 12.11 -29.79
CA PRO A 1041 -15.91 13.18 -29.83
C PRO A 1041 -15.99 13.90 -28.48
N GLY A 1042 -15.99 15.24 -28.50
CA GLY A 1042 -16.05 16.07 -27.29
C GLY A 1042 -14.71 16.45 -26.68
N ALA A 1043 -13.57 16.17 -27.34
CA ALA A 1043 -12.28 16.73 -26.93
C ALA A 1043 -12.28 18.26 -27.05
N VAL A 1044 -12.25 18.95 -25.90
CA VAL A 1044 -12.21 20.41 -25.83
C VAL A 1044 -10.85 20.89 -26.32
N SER A 1045 -10.81 21.75 -27.35
CA SER A 1045 -9.57 22.43 -27.73
C SER A 1045 -9.17 23.42 -26.64
N ALA A 1046 -7.88 23.74 -26.52
CA ALA A 1046 -7.35 24.65 -25.50
C ALA A 1046 -7.87 26.11 -25.59
N GLU A 1047 -8.70 26.44 -26.59
CA GLU A 1047 -9.38 27.73 -26.74
C GLU A 1047 -10.80 27.73 -26.12
N GLY A 1048 -11.25 26.59 -25.56
CA GLY A 1048 -12.65 26.31 -25.21
C GLY A 1048 -13.10 26.60 -23.77
N GLU A 1049 -12.39 27.40 -22.97
CA GLU A 1049 -12.70 27.60 -21.52
C GLU A 1049 -14.09 28.22 -21.21
N ASN A 1050 -14.90 28.62 -22.20
CA ASN A 1050 -16.18 29.31 -21.97
C ASN A 1050 -17.34 28.89 -22.91
N VAL A 1051 -17.56 27.59 -23.15
CA VAL A 1051 -18.82 27.11 -23.77
C VAL A 1051 -19.45 25.96 -23.01
N THR A 1052 -20.62 26.22 -22.41
CA THR A 1052 -21.50 25.20 -21.82
C THR A 1052 -22.23 24.43 -22.92
N GLU A 1053 -21.61 23.41 -23.53
CA GLU A 1053 -22.36 22.50 -24.40
C GLU A 1053 -23.25 21.57 -23.59
N THR A 1054 -24.54 21.51 -23.96
CA THR A 1054 -25.53 20.69 -23.29
C THR A 1054 -25.49 19.29 -23.88
N ILE A 1055 -24.85 18.35 -23.17
CA ILE A 1055 -24.93 16.93 -23.53
C ILE A 1055 -26.37 16.46 -23.30
N SER A 1056 -27.10 16.20 -24.39
CA SER A 1056 -28.33 15.41 -24.31
C SER A 1056 -27.96 13.94 -24.29
N LEU A 1057 -28.23 13.29 -23.16
CA LEU A 1057 -28.27 11.82 -23.05
C LEU A 1057 -29.45 11.25 -23.83
#